data_AF-A0A812Y6J0-F1
#
_entry.id   AF-A0A812Y6J0-F1
#
_cell.length_a   1.000
_cell.length_b   1.000
_cell.length_c   1.000
_cell.angle_alpha   90.00
_cell.angle_beta   90.00
_cell.angle_gamma   90.00
#
_symmetry.space_group_name_H-M   'P 1'
#
loop_
_entity.id
_entity.type
_entity.pdbx_description
1 polymer ?
#
loop_
_entity_poly.entity_id
_entity_poly.type
_entity_poly.pdbx_seq_one_letter_code
_entity_poly.pdbx_strand_id
1 'polypeptide(L)'
;MAALTTVNQLSLEYPFEELQQATHDFCGNLRLGYGSFGGVFRGIQKDGTEVAIKVLDVGDEGGFEEEVRVLSKFRHPNLVILMGFARHGPQRFLVYEHLAGGDVFRRLQRCAQDNVPFTWRERLSVAFDASCGLSHLHNASPKVFHRDIKCPNILLDRNGTAKIADFGLACCSHYKEQKVQQAAGTVGYACPHYVNKGVVTEGSEVYSFGIVLLELLTAAQPAYQLPTQAPDGGAQYCFLVSQIGNDARVAVQMADAKARFPPTIAMSFAALGLRCTDYTEECRPLFREIVTKLRALLNTPEAPAPPPPPEPEASVRQTRHGYQSPGYQRPHAFQDGRGYQPPPQLQGLDTLPGFHPGYPSEEERRLPSVHRQASTQERFQGNSVQVNLLSGPPSPASLQLAPGSGRPLCPGPGLQGLLQAPSRALLWTLECVKSECSSDLSAKPKDQRVLAHWRDMLPYDRDMAHALPHYRFGRLFQNDFCRLMLPNDHFFSQVSREHFQIWAQEWPDLGFDFKGQPCSFFLTNFGTVGTVVDGQILDTKGQQAALHHGSRIALLRNATDNGRESKVEFLEFIFSLEGSVLEDADEIYEAVPGSRRSCDAPSAPLLGGVCPSTETERCGDAVQGGMSFAGTDVEPVFVLELGGTALRAGVPRENFRVLHGPSASAIASAPSCEVPCPPLTLGSRLQPGFWKRILTDDAKGLLAEQHLRIEVEESLEGPEQKRFYLRNLSELSLKVEGAPEGHDSTRLPDEDGRWQLHDGDSVLLNLCKGSSMWMCFREFAAKAQPI
;
A
#
# COMPACT_ATOMS: atom_id res chain seq x y z
N MET A 1 23.02 18.33 -6.62
CA MET A 1 22.84 18.16 -5.16
C MET A 1 22.16 19.39 -4.63
N ALA A 2 21.05 19.25 -3.90
CA ALA A 2 20.47 20.36 -3.13
C ALA A 2 21.10 20.39 -1.73
N ALA A 3 21.29 21.58 -1.16
CA ALA A 3 21.78 21.70 0.21
C ALA A 3 20.72 21.21 1.21
N LEU A 4 21.17 20.63 2.33
CA LEU A 4 20.30 20.26 3.45
C LEU A 4 19.81 21.52 4.18
N THR A 5 18.71 22.10 3.70
CA THR A 5 17.96 23.13 4.42
C THR A 5 17.52 22.57 5.77
N THR A 6 18.01 23.15 6.87
CA THR A 6 17.65 22.72 8.22
C THR A 6 16.21 23.12 8.53
N VAL A 7 15.48 22.32 9.32
CA VAL A 7 14.05 22.57 9.65
C VAL A 7 13.81 23.96 10.26
N ASN A 8 14.78 24.50 11.00
CA ASN A 8 14.83 25.87 11.54
C ASN A 8 14.73 26.98 10.49
N GLN A 9 15.02 26.70 9.21
CA GLN A 9 14.91 27.64 8.10
C GLN A 9 13.55 27.53 7.36
N LEU A 10 12.74 26.53 7.71
CA LEU A 10 11.44 26.24 7.08
C LEU A 10 10.28 26.62 7.99
N SER A 11 10.41 26.42 9.30
CA SER A 11 9.37 26.69 10.29
C SER A 11 9.95 27.19 11.62
N LEU A 12 9.11 27.76 12.47
CA LEU A 12 9.50 28.31 13.77
C LEU A 12 9.81 27.18 14.77
N GLU A 13 10.98 27.24 15.40
CA GLU A 13 11.27 26.41 16.58
C GLU A 13 10.87 27.15 17.85
N TYR A 14 9.93 26.59 18.60
CA TYR A 14 9.51 27.04 19.91
C TYR A 14 10.40 26.43 21.01
N PRO A 15 10.71 27.15 22.11
CA PRO A 15 11.28 26.55 23.31
C PRO A 15 10.32 25.51 23.91
N PHE A 16 10.86 24.39 24.41
CA PHE A 16 10.05 23.33 25.01
C PHE A 16 9.23 23.84 26.20
N GLU A 17 9.79 24.78 26.96
CA GLU A 17 9.19 25.42 28.12
C GLU A 17 7.91 26.19 27.77
N GLU A 18 7.77 26.68 26.53
CA GLU A 18 6.54 27.34 26.06
C GLU A 18 5.44 26.32 25.76
N LEU A 19 5.78 25.16 25.20
CA LEU A 19 4.82 24.06 25.00
C LEU A 19 4.38 23.46 26.34
N GLN A 20 5.32 23.31 27.28
CA GLN A 20 5.05 22.84 28.64
C GLN A 20 4.11 23.82 29.38
N GLN A 21 4.36 25.13 29.30
CA GLN A 21 3.47 26.15 29.86
C GLN A 21 2.08 26.13 29.19
N ALA A 22 2.04 26.11 27.85
CA ALA A 22 0.81 26.13 27.07
C ALA A 22 -0.11 24.93 27.31
N THR A 23 0.45 23.77 27.67
CA THR A 23 -0.27 22.50 27.91
C THR A 23 -0.42 22.14 29.39
N HIS A 24 -0.02 23.04 30.31
CA HIS A 24 0.03 22.79 31.76
C HIS A 24 0.73 21.46 32.10
N ASP A 25 2.02 21.36 31.76
CA ASP A 25 2.85 20.15 31.95
C ASP A 25 2.30 18.93 31.20
N PHE A 26 1.80 19.13 29.97
CA PHE A 26 1.13 18.11 29.15
C PHE A 26 -0.02 17.41 29.89
N CYS A 27 -0.86 18.20 30.57
CA CYS A 27 -1.94 17.70 31.41
C CYS A 27 -2.87 16.73 30.65
N GLY A 28 -3.13 15.55 31.23
CA GLY A 28 -3.99 14.53 30.62
C GLY A 28 -5.42 15.00 30.29
N ASN A 29 -5.91 16.04 30.98
CA ASN A 29 -7.21 16.66 30.72
C ASN A 29 -7.24 17.52 29.44
N LEU A 30 -6.08 17.94 28.93
CA LEU A 30 -5.94 18.69 27.67
C LEU A 30 -5.62 17.78 26.48
N ARG A 31 -5.51 16.46 26.66
CA ARG A 31 -5.22 15.50 25.59
C ARG A 31 -6.43 15.32 24.66
N LEU A 32 -6.29 15.80 23.42
CA LEU A 32 -7.27 15.69 22.33
C LEU A 32 -7.32 14.28 21.71
N GLY A 33 -6.22 13.52 21.80
CA GLY A 33 -6.15 12.16 21.28
C GLY A 33 -4.82 11.47 21.54
N TYR A 34 -4.74 10.22 21.09
CA TYR A 34 -3.54 9.41 21.03
C TYR A 34 -3.52 8.73 19.66
N GLY A 35 -2.45 8.93 18.89
CA GLY A 35 -2.27 8.36 17.55
C GLY A 35 -1.17 7.30 17.53
N SER A 36 -0.86 6.78 16.34
CA SER A 36 0.23 5.82 16.11
C SER A 36 1.63 6.38 16.39
N PHE A 37 1.75 7.72 16.50
CA PHE A 37 3.03 8.42 16.67
C PHE A 37 3.18 9.12 18.04
N GLY A 38 2.13 9.10 18.88
CA GLY A 38 2.12 9.70 20.22
C GLY A 38 0.86 10.48 20.57
N GLY A 39 0.92 11.26 21.66
CA GLY A 39 -0.21 12.03 22.19
C GLY A 39 -0.39 13.41 21.54
N VAL A 40 -1.63 13.85 21.36
CA VAL A 40 -1.96 15.22 20.91
C VAL A 40 -2.67 15.98 22.02
N PHE A 41 -2.17 17.18 22.35
CA PHE A 41 -2.65 18.03 23.43
C PHE A 41 -3.13 19.39 22.91
N ARG A 42 -4.19 19.94 23.51
CA ARG A 42 -4.57 21.35 23.32
C ARG A 42 -3.64 22.22 24.17
N GLY A 43 -3.13 23.29 23.58
CA GLY A 43 -2.38 24.33 24.28
C GLY A 43 -2.97 25.71 24.04
N ILE A 44 -2.61 26.66 24.90
CA ILE A 44 -2.86 28.09 24.71
C ILE A 44 -1.52 28.82 24.80
N GLN A 45 -1.11 29.50 23.72
CA GLN A 45 0.13 30.27 23.67
C GLN A 45 0.01 31.59 24.45
N LYS A 46 1.16 32.25 24.70
CA LYS A 46 1.26 33.45 25.57
C LYS A 46 0.48 34.66 25.05
N ASP A 47 0.17 34.69 23.76
CA ASP A 47 -0.66 35.67 23.05
C ASP A 47 -2.17 35.34 23.10
N GLY A 48 -2.54 34.17 23.63
CA GLY A 48 -3.91 33.63 23.64
C GLY A 48 -4.22 32.68 22.47
N THR A 49 -3.29 32.41 21.55
CA THR A 49 -3.55 31.55 20.39
C THR A 49 -3.72 30.09 20.80
N GLU A 50 -4.84 29.48 20.38
CA GLU A 50 -5.13 28.07 20.65
C GLU A 50 -4.42 27.15 19.65
N VAL A 51 -3.65 26.19 20.17
CA VAL A 51 -2.82 25.27 19.38
C VAL A 51 -3.12 23.81 19.69
N ALA A 52 -2.82 22.93 18.72
CA ALA A 52 -2.71 21.50 18.92
C ALA A 52 -1.23 21.09 18.87
N ILE A 53 -0.73 20.45 19.93
CA ILE A 53 0.67 20.03 20.07
C ILE A 53 0.72 18.50 19.99
N LYS A 54 1.26 17.97 18.90
CA LYS A 54 1.53 16.55 18.66
C LYS A 54 2.90 16.21 19.23
N VAL A 55 2.94 15.39 20.26
CA VAL A 55 4.17 14.81 20.83
C VAL A 55 4.53 13.57 20.01
N LEU A 56 5.79 13.47 19.58
CA LEU A 56 6.31 12.31 18.86
C LEU A 56 7.19 11.48 19.80
N ASP A 57 6.77 10.25 20.08
CA ASP A 57 7.43 9.34 21.04
C ASP A 57 8.77 8.79 20.51
N VAL A 58 8.97 8.80 19.18
CA VAL A 58 10.22 8.41 18.51
C VAL A 58 10.61 9.53 17.54
N GLY A 59 11.77 10.16 17.78
CA GLY A 59 12.07 11.47 17.22
C GLY A 59 12.09 11.55 15.68
N ASP A 60 13.07 10.90 15.06
CA ASP A 60 13.32 11.09 13.61
C ASP A 60 12.72 9.96 12.74
N GLU A 61 12.36 8.81 13.31
CA GLU A 61 11.64 7.74 12.58
C GLU A 61 10.16 8.08 12.31
N GLY A 62 9.57 9.01 13.06
CA GLY A 62 8.15 9.40 12.99
C GLY A 62 7.78 10.34 11.83
N GLY A 63 8.65 10.50 10.82
CA GLY A 63 8.40 11.38 9.67
C GLY A 63 8.54 12.88 9.95
N PHE A 64 9.00 13.26 11.14
CA PHE A 64 9.05 14.64 11.66
C PHE A 64 9.60 15.67 10.65
N GLU A 65 10.80 15.46 10.10
CA GLU A 65 11.41 16.44 9.20
C GLU A 65 10.66 16.60 7.86
N GLU A 66 10.02 15.55 7.36
CA GLU A 66 9.25 15.61 6.11
C GLU A 66 7.87 16.23 6.35
N GLU A 67 7.21 15.96 7.48
CA GLU A 67 5.99 16.66 7.89
C GLU A 67 6.24 18.18 8.05
N VAL A 68 7.36 18.58 8.67
CA VAL A 68 7.80 20.00 8.68
C VAL A 68 8.07 20.50 7.26
N ARG A 69 8.83 19.77 6.44
CA ARG A 69 9.19 20.19 5.07
C ARG A 69 7.97 20.39 4.17
N VAL A 70 6.97 19.53 4.27
CA VAL A 70 5.73 19.57 3.49
C VAL A 70 4.88 20.76 3.95
N LEU A 71 4.49 20.81 5.23
CA LEU A 71 3.55 21.84 5.73
C LEU A 71 4.15 23.25 5.78
N SER A 72 5.48 23.39 5.78
CA SER A 72 6.14 24.69 5.60
C SER A 72 6.04 25.24 4.16
N LYS A 73 5.90 24.35 3.16
CA LYS A 73 5.90 24.71 1.73
C LYS A 73 4.49 24.80 1.13
N PHE A 74 3.61 23.89 1.49
CA PHE A 74 2.28 23.77 0.88
C PHE A 74 1.21 24.33 1.81
N ARG A 75 0.50 25.37 1.37
CA ARG A 75 -0.52 26.08 2.15
C ARG A 75 -1.79 26.25 1.33
N HIS A 76 -2.91 25.77 1.87
CA HIS A 76 -4.23 25.81 1.24
C HIS A 76 -5.31 25.79 2.33
N PRO A 77 -6.48 26.43 2.16
CA PRO A 77 -7.50 26.52 3.22
C PRO A 77 -7.93 25.17 3.82
N ASN A 78 -7.96 24.11 3.00
CA ASN A 78 -8.32 22.75 3.40
C ASN A 78 -7.13 21.85 3.77
N LEU A 79 -5.99 22.43 4.19
CA LEU A 79 -4.85 21.71 4.76
C LEU A 79 -4.52 22.31 6.14
N VAL A 80 -4.15 21.47 7.12
CA VAL A 80 -3.80 21.93 8.46
C VAL A 80 -2.55 22.84 8.44
N ILE A 81 -2.61 23.95 9.16
CA ILE A 81 -1.49 24.88 9.30
C ILE A 81 -0.55 24.39 10.40
N LEU A 82 0.67 24.02 10.02
CA LEU A 82 1.79 23.91 10.95
C LEU A 82 2.28 25.32 11.31
N MET A 83 2.21 25.66 12.59
CA MET A 83 2.69 26.94 13.15
C MET A 83 4.17 26.89 13.54
N GLY A 84 4.67 25.70 13.91
CA GLY A 84 6.07 25.48 14.25
C GLY A 84 6.33 24.09 14.80
N PHE A 85 7.51 23.89 15.37
CA PHE A 85 7.94 22.66 16.03
C PHE A 85 8.71 22.96 17.32
N ALA A 86 9.02 21.93 18.10
CA ALA A 86 10.01 22.01 19.16
C ALA A 86 10.79 20.68 19.28
N ARG A 87 11.90 20.71 20.02
CA ARG A 87 12.74 19.54 20.31
C ARG A 87 13.12 19.52 21.78
N HIS A 88 13.07 18.33 22.41
CA HIS A 88 13.54 18.14 23.78
C HIS A 88 14.23 16.79 23.90
N GLY A 89 15.57 16.79 23.86
CA GLY A 89 16.37 15.56 23.77
C GLY A 89 15.95 14.68 22.57
N PRO A 90 15.53 13.42 22.79
CA PRO A 90 15.08 12.53 21.73
C PRO A 90 13.66 12.87 21.21
N GLN A 91 12.85 13.60 21.98
CA GLN A 91 11.47 13.91 21.59
C GLN A 91 11.42 15.02 20.54
N ARG A 92 10.36 14.98 19.73
CA ARG A 92 9.98 16.02 18.77
C ARG A 92 8.54 16.42 19.02
N PHE A 93 8.22 17.68 18.70
CA PHE A 93 6.89 18.25 18.89
C PHE A 93 6.50 19.02 17.65
N LEU A 94 5.25 18.88 17.21
CA LEU A 94 4.68 19.62 16.08
C LEU A 94 3.50 20.46 16.58
N VAL A 95 3.52 21.75 16.27
CA VAL A 95 2.56 22.75 16.76
C VAL A 95 1.69 23.20 15.60
N TYR A 96 0.39 22.92 15.68
CA TYR A 96 -0.61 23.22 14.66
C TYR A 96 -1.69 24.18 15.19
N GLU A 97 -2.46 24.77 14.29
CA GLU A 97 -3.73 25.42 14.63
C GLU A 97 -4.69 24.48 15.37
N HIS A 98 -5.47 24.99 16.35
CA HIS A 98 -6.46 24.16 17.05
C HIS A 98 -7.79 24.05 16.27
N LEU A 99 -7.96 22.93 15.56
CA LEU A 99 -9.20 22.57 14.85
C LEU A 99 -10.28 22.02 15.81
N ALA A 100 -11.00 22.96 16.43
CA ALA A 100 -11.92 22.70 17.54
C ALA A 100 -13.18 21.87 17.19
N GLY A 101 -13.52 21.70 15.91
CA GLY A 101 -14.59 20.80 15.48
C GLY A 101 -14.23 19.31 15.63
N GLY A 102 -12.93 19.00 15.77
CA GLY A 102 -12.41 17.64 15.92
C GLY A 102 -12.37 16.86 14.60
N ASP A 103 -12.13 15.55 14.70
CA ASP A 103 -12.04 14.66 13.55
C ASP A 103 -13.41 14.19 13.02
N VAL A 104 -13.48 13.94 11.71
CA VAL A 104 -14.70 13.54 11.01
C VAL A 104 -15.20 12.16 11.47
N PHE A 105 -14.30 11.27 11.88
CA PHE A 105 -14.66 9.96 12.43
C PHE A 105 -15.45 10.09 13.75
N ARG A 106 -14.96 10.86 14.72
CA ARG A 106 -15.73 11.19 15.93
C ARG A 106 -16.99 11.99 15.62
N ARG A 107 -17.00 12.86 14.59
CA ARG A 107 -18.21 13.58 14.14
C ARG A 107 -19.30 12.61 13.65
N LEU A 108 -18.94 11.54 12.94
CA LEU A 108 -19.84 10.44 12.56
C LEU A 108 -20.33 9.67 13.81
N GLN A 109 -19.44 9.31 14.73
CA GLN A 109 -19.80 8.63 15.98
C GLN A 109 -20.81 9.44 16.82
N ARG A 110 -20.61 10.76 16.97
CA ARG A 110 -21.56 11.66 17.67
C ARG A 110 -22.91 11.79 16.96
N CYS A 111 -22.95 11.65 15.64
CA CYS A 111 -24.22 11.58 14.89
C CYS A 111 -24.96 10.27 15.20
N ALA A 112 -24.24 9.15 15.26
CA ALA A 112 -24.81 7.85 15.62
C ALA A 112 -25.29 7.79 17.08
N GLN A 113 -24.44 8.21 18.02
CA GLN A 113 -24.63 8.05 19.48
C GLN A 113 -25.40 9.23 20.10
N ASP A 114 -24.81 10.42 20.11
CA ASP A 114 -25.34 11.62 20.79
C ASP A 114 -26.48 12.32 20.02
N ASN A 115 -26.83 11.79 18.84
CA ASN A 115 -27.86 12.29 17.94
C ASN A 115 -27.63 13.74 17.44
N VAL A 116 -26.39 14.24 17.51
CA VAL A 116 -25.99 15.56 16.98
C VAL A 116 -25.96 15.48 15.44
N PRO A 117 -26.94 16.05 14.71
CA PRO A 117 -27.15 15.74 13.29
C PRO A 117 -25.91 16.08 12.46
N PHE A 118 -25.41 15.14 11.65
CA PHE A 118 -24.37 15.39 10.65
C PHE A 118 -24.99 15.12 9.28
N THR A 119 -25.55 16.19 8.69
CA THR A 119 -26.40 16.15 7.50
C THR A 119 -25.63 15.82 6.22
N TRP A 120 -26.36 15.39 5.20
CA TRP A 120 -25.81 15.10 3.87
C TRP A 120 -25.01 16.27 3.29
N ARG A 121 -25.46 17.52 3.50
CA ARG A 121 -24.77 18.71 2.96
C ARG A 121 -23.49 19.01 3.74
N GLU A 122 -23.47 18.86 5.07
CA GLU A 122 -22.22 18.94 5.85
C GLU A 122 -21.21 17.89 5.38
N ARG A 123 -21.63 16.62 5.27
CA ARG A 123 -20.75 15.52 4.82
C ARG A 123 -20.22 15.73 3.40
N LEU A 124 -21.06 16.24 2.51
CA LEU A 124 -20.69 16.57 1.13
C LEU A 124 -19.74 17.77 1.08
N SER A 125 -19.88 18.75 1.99
CA SER A 125 -18.94 19.86 2.16
C SER A 125 -17.59 19.36 2.65
N VAL A 126 -17.57 18.49 3.67
CA VAL A 126 -16.35 17.84 4.19
C VAL A 126 -15.62 17.07 3.09
N ALA A 127 -16.33 16.30 2.27
CA ALA A 127 -15.76 15.62 1.12
C ALA A 127 -15.19 16.61 0.08
N PHE A 128 -15.94 17.66 -0.26
CA PHE A 128 -15.51 18.68 -1.22
C PHE A 128 -14.24 19.40 -0.75
N ASP A 129 -14.23 19.89 0.50
CA ASP A 129 -13.10 20.55 1.16
C ASP A 129 -11.86 19.65 1.16
N ALA A 130 -11.98 18.42 1.66
CA ALA A 130 -10.89 17.44 1.67
C ALA A 130 -10.36 17.16 0.26
N SER A 131 -11.24 17.00 -0.74
CA SER A 131 -10.84 16.80 -2.14
C SER A 131 -10.12 18.03 -2.73
N CYS A 132 -10.44 19.25 -2.30
CA CYS A 132 -9.71 20.46 -2.71
C CYS A 132 -8.30 20.49 -2.13
N GLY A 133 -8.14 20.12 -0.85
CA GLY A 133 -6.82 19.97 -0.21
C GLY A 133 -5.95 18.93 -0.91
N LEU A 134 -6.49 17.74 -1.17
CA LEU A 134 -5.78 16.68 -1.87
C LEU A 134 -5.47 17.05 -3.34
N SER A 135 -6.42 17.67 -4.04
CA SER A 135 -6.19 18.19 -5.40
C SER A 135 -5.08 19.25 -5.46
N HIS A 136 -4.90 20.06 -4.42
CA HIS A 136 -3.78 21.00 -4.33
C HIS A 136 -2.43 20.26 -4.24
N LEU A 137 -2.32 19.27 -3.34
CA LEU A 137 -1.10 18.47 -3.14
C LEU A 137 -0.69 17.70 -4.41
N HIS A 138 -1.64 17.08 -5.10
CA HIS A 138 -1.36 16.33 -6.34
C HIS A 138 -1.09 17.22 -7.57
N ASN A 139 -1.44 18.51 -7.55
CA ASN A 139 -1.17 19.43 -8.67
C ASN A 139 -0.02 20.42 -8.36
N ALA A 140 0.67 20.25 -7.22
CA ALA A 140 1.87 20.98 -6.86
C ALA A 140 3.12 20.44 -7.59
N SER A 141 4.23 21.20 -7.50
CA SER A 141 5.55 20.79 -8.00
C SER A 141 6.63 21.06 -6.94
N PRO A 142 7.27 20.03 -6.35
CA PRO A 142 6.93 18.61 -6.48
C PRO A 142 5.48 18.31 -6.04
N LYS A 143 4.90 17.23 -6.56
CA LYS A 143 3.66 16.65 -6.02
C LYS A 143 3.93 16.19 -4.58
N VAL A 144 2.91 16.21 -3.75
CA VAL A 144 2.91 15.55 -2.43
C VAL A 144 1.91 14.41 -2.44
N PHE A 145 2.31 13.26 -1.92
CA PHE A 145 1.43 12.16 -1.58
C PHE A 145 1.22 12.11 -0.05
N HIS A 146 -0.02 11.93 0.41
CA HIS A 146 -0.40 11.94 1.84
C HIS A 146 -0.27 10.55 2.50
N ARG A 147 -0.58 9.50 1.76
CA ARG A 147 -0.52 8.05 2.10
C ARG A 147 -1.46 7.55 3.19
N ASP A 148 -1.95 8.40 4.08
CA ASP A 148 -2.90 8.02 5.16
C ASP A 148 -4.19 8.86 5.13
N ILE A 149 -4.89 8.85 3.99
CA ILE A 149 -6.18 9.53 3.81
C ILE A 149 -7.29 8.72 4.47
N LYS A 150 -7.92 9.27 5.52
CA LYS A 150 -8.96 8.62 6.33
C LYS A 150 -9.78 9.64 7.14
N CYS A 151 -11.01 9.32 7.55
CA CYS A 151 -11.84 10.25 8.34
C CYS A 151 -11.21 10.72 9.67
N PRO A 152 -10.41 9.92 10.41
CA PRO A 152 -9.64 10.41 11.56
C PRO A 152 -8.61 11.52 11.23
N ASN A 153 -8.13 11.57 9.98
CA ASN A 153 -7.13 12.53 9.50
C ASN A 153 -7.77 13.71 8.73
N ILE A 154 -9.10 13.81 8.75
CA ILE A 154 -9.85 14.97 8.25
C ILE A 154 -10.43 15.67 9.47
N LEU A 155 -9.97 16.90 9.72
CA LEU A 155 -10.30 17.69 10.90
C LEU A 155 -11.18 18.88 10.53
N LEU A 156 -12.04 19.30 11.45
CA LEU A 156 -13.01 20.38 11.26
C LEU A 156 -12.61 21.64 12.06
N ASP A 157 -12.65 22.80 11.41
CA ASP A 157 -12.50 24.09 12.10
C ASP A 157 -13.77 24.47 12.91
N ARG A 158 -13.80 25.69 13.48
CA ARG A 158 -14.96 26.20 14.24
C ARG A 158 -16.22 26.48 13.39
N ASN A 159 -16.06 26.55 12.07
CA ASN A 159 -17.12 26.85 11.11
C ASN A 159 -17.64 25.57 10.40
N GLY A 160 -16.93 24.44 10.57
CA GLY A 160 -17.20 23.18 9.87
C GLY A 160 -16.39 22.98 8.59
N THR A 161 -15.46 23.88 8.27
CA THR A 161 -14.52 23.74 7.13
C THR A 161 -13.63 22.53 7.39
N ALA A 162 -13.51 21.61 6.44
CA ALA A 162 -12.63 20.45 6.60
C ALA A 162 -11.20 20.73 6.13
N LYS A 163 -10.23 20.16 6.85
CA LYS A 163 -8.80 20.21 6.56
C LYS A 163 -8.17 18.83 6.64
N ILE A 164 -7.28 18.50 5.70
CA ILE A 164 -6.40 17.33 5.77
C ILE A 164 -5.32 17.55 6.83
N ALA A 165 -5.02 16.52 7.63
CA ALA A 165 -4.02 16.54 8.70
C ALA A 165 -3.28 15.18 8.86
N ASP A 166 -2.23 15.18 9.68
CA ASP A 166 -1.30 14.06 9.92
C ASP A 166 -0.47 13.63 8.70
N PHE A 167 0.53 14.46 8.38
CA PHE A 167 1.45 14.30 7.25
C PHE A 167 2.67 13.46 7.62
N GLY A 168 2.66 12.73 8.74
CA GLY A 168 3.79 11.92 9.22
C GLY A 168 4.19 10.77 8.28
N LEU A 169 3.34 10.40 7.31
CA LEU A 169 3.66 9.46 6.23
C LEU A 169 3.82 10.12 4.86
N ALA A 170 3.70 11.44 4.73
CA ALA A 170 3.71 12.13 3.45
C ALA A 170 5.07 12.05 2.74
N CYS A 171 5.09 12.18 1.41
CA CYS A 171 6.32 12.25 0.63
C CYS A 171 6.18 13.11 -0.63
N CYS A 172 7.28 13.79 -1.01
CA CYS A 172 7.36 14.57 -2.24
C CYS A 172 7.79 13.72 -3.46
N SER A 173 7.28 14.01 -4.66
CA SER A 173 7.75 13.44 -5.93
C SER A 173 7.72 14.45 -7.09
N HIS A 174 8.67 14.31 -8.02
CA HIS A 174 8.68 15.04 -9.29
C HIS A 174 8.03 14.26 -10.45
N TYR A 175 7.58 13.02 -10.20
CA TYR A 175 6.98 12.12 -11.19
C TYR A 175 5.49 11.90 -10.90
N LYS A 176 4.81 11.10 -11.72
CA LYS A 176 3.38 10.75 -11.53
C LYS A 176 3.13 9.85 -10.31
N GLU A 177 4.19 9.25 -9.77
CA GLU A 177 4.18 8.25 -8.71
C GLU A 177 5.41 8.40 -7.80
N GLN A 178 5.46 7.62 -6.72
CA GLN A 178 6.61 7.51 -5.82
C GLN A 178 6.72 6.09 -5.25
N LYS A 179 7.84 5.42 -5.52
CA LYS A 179 8.22 4.17 -4.84
C LYS A 179 8.68 4.49 -3.41
N VAL A 180 8.12 3.81 -2.41
CA VAL A 180 8.46 3.99 -1.00
C VAL A 180 9.07 2.71 -0.42
N GLN A 181 9.99 2.85 0.55
CA GLN A 181 10.68 1.70 1.15
C GLN A 181 9.75 0.74 1.90
N GLN A 182 8.63 1.25 2.41
CA GLN A 182 7.59 0.47 3.07
C GLN A 182 6.21 1.06 2.73
N ALA A 183 5.28 0.20 2.30
CA ALA A 183 3.87 0.58 2.21
C ALA A 183 3.30 0.78 3.62
N ALA A 184 2.67 1.94 3.88
CA ALA A 184 2.16 2.30 5.19
C ALA A 184 0.90 3.16 5.04
N GLY A 185 -0.13 2.83 5.80
CA GLY A 185 -1.46 3.45 5.79
C GLY A 185 -2.44 2.61 6.60
N THR A 186 -3.65 3.10 6.82
CA THR A 186 -4.62 2.47 7.73
C THR A 186 -5.44 1.35 7.05
N VAL A 187 -5.58 0.20 7.73
CA VAL A 187 -6.42 -0.93 7.30
C VAL A 187 -7.86 -0.47 7.07
N GLY A 188 -8.48 -0.91 5.97
CA GLY A 188 -9.79 -0.45 5.52
C GLY A 188 -9.74 0.71 4.53
N TYR A 189 -8.73 1.58 4.62
CA TYR A 189 -8.55 2.72 3.70
C TYR A 189 -7.50 2.45 2.62
N ALA A 190 -6.36 1.87 2.99
CA ALA A 190 -5.20 1.75 2.11
C ALA A 190 -5.48 0.95 0.82
N CYS A 191 -5.10 1.53 -0.33
CA CYS A 191 -5.26 0.91 -1.65
C CYS A 191 -4.51 -0.43 -1.78
N PRO A 192 -5.17 -1.54 -2.20
CA PRO A 192 -4.52 -2.84 -2.36
C PRO A 192 -3.28 -2.82 -3.26
N HIS A 193 -3.32 -2.09 -4.39
CA HIS A 193 -2.15 -1.94 -5.27
C HIS A 193 -0.98 -1.21 -4.61
N TYR A 194 -1.25 -0.22 -3.76
CA TYR A 194 -0.21 0.49 -3.00
C TYR A 194 0.42 -0.42 -1.94
N VAL A 195 -0.41 -1.15 -1.19
CA VAL A 195 0.02 -2.11 -0.17
C VAL A 195 0.89 -3.23 -0.79
N ASN A 196 0.52 -3.72 -1.97
CA ASN A 196 1.24 -4.77 -2.67
C ASN A 196 2.54 -4.28 -3.35
N LYS A 197 2.46 -3.20 -4.14
CA LYS A 197 3.58 -2.73 -4.99
C LYS A 197 4.57 -1.80 -4.27
N GLY A 198 4.17 -1.16 -3.16
CA GLY A 198 4.98 -0.12 -2.51
C GLY A 198 5.13 1.17 -3.33
N VAL A 199 4.28 1.38 -4.34
CA VAL A 199 4.27 2.58 -5.20
C VAL A 199 3.00 3.38 -4.93
N VAL A 200 3.14 4.62 -4.45
CA VAL A 200 2.01 5.55 -4.28
C VAL A 200 1.83 6.40 -5.54
N THR A 201 0.58 6.56 -5.94
CA THR A 201 0.11 7.27 -7.13
C THR A 201 -1.11 8.12 -6.75
N GLU A 202 -1.51 9.07 -7.61
CA GLU A 202 -2.78 9.78 -7.43
C GLU A 202 -3.97 8.80 -7.42
N GLY A 203 -3.97 7.78 -8.28
CA GLY A 203 -5.00 6.74 -8.32
C GLY A 203 -5.09 5.90 -7.03
N SER A 204 -3.98 5.67 -6.33
CA SER A 204 -3.98 4.97 -5.04
C SER A 204 -4.49 5.82 -3.88
N GLU A 205 -4.29 7.14 -3.94
CA GLU A 205 -4.81 8.09 -2.95
C GLU A 205 -6.30 8.37 -3.18
N VAL A 206 -6.73 8.39 -4.45
CA VAL A 206 -8.15 8.41 -4.83
C VAL A 206 -8.89 7.20 -4.27
N TYR A 207 -8.30 6.00 -4.26
CA TYR A 207 -8.93 4.83 -3.62
C TYR A 207 -9.19 5.06 -2.13
N SER A 208 -8.19 5.50 -1.37
CA SER A 208 -8.33 5.81 0.06
C SER A 208 -9.36 6.92 0.32
N PHE A 209 -9.44 7.91 -0.57
CA PHE A 209 -10.50 8.93 -0.54
C PHE A 209 -11.88 8.38 -0.93
N GLY A 210 -11.96 7.40 -1.83
CA GLY A 210 -13.19 6.69 -2.17
C GLY A 210 -13.80 5.98 -0.97
N ILE A 211 -12.95 5.35 -0.15
CA ILE A 211 -13.35 4.78 1.14
C ILE A 211 -13.92 5.86 2.08
N VAL A 212 -13.30 7.04 2.16
CA VAL A 212 -13.83 8.20 2.92
C VAL A 212 -15.22 8.63 2.41
N LEU A 213 -15.48 8.62 1.10
CA LEU A 213 -16.81 8.92 0.55
C LEU A 213 -17.85 7.87 0.98
N LEU A 214 -17.49 6.59 0.97
CA LEU A 214 -18.39 5.50 1.40
C LEU A 214 -18.63 5.51 2.92
N GLU A 215 -17.62 5.84 3.73
CA GLU A 215 -17.74 6.05 5.17
C GLU A 215 -18.65 7.24 5.50
N LEU A 216 -18.49 8.37 4.79
CA LEU A 216 -19.38 9.53 4.94
C LEU A 216 -20.83 9.23 4.55
N LEU A 217 -21.06 8.42 3.51
CA LEU A 217 -22.40 8.00 3.09
C LEU A 217 -23.08 7.10 4.13
N THR A 218 -22.36 6.09 4.61
CA THR A 218 -22.94 4.98 5.39
C THR A 218 -22.81 5.12 6.91
N ALA A 219 -21.84 5.93 7.38
CA ALA A 219 -21.34 5.92 8.76
C ALA A 219 -20.85 4.53 9.27
N ALA A 220 -20.62 3.57 8.36
CA ALA A 220 -20.08 2.25 8.68
C ALA A 220 -18.55 2.26 8.69
N GLN A 221 -17.94 1.42 9.55
CA GLN A 221 -16.48 1.32 9.64
C GLN A 221 -15.89 0.74 8.35
N PRO A 222 -14.87 1.39 7.74
CA PRO A 222 -14.21 0.90 6.51
C PRO A 222 -13.62 -0.50 6.59
N ALA A 223 -13.15 -0.89 7.77
CA ALA A 223 -12.91 -2.29 8.11
C ALA A 223 -13.17 -2.52 9.61
N TYR A 224 -13.57 -3.75 9.95
CA TYR A 224 -13.58 -4.25 11.31
C TYR A 224 -12.99 -5.66 11.36
N GLN A 225 -12.29 -5.99 12.45
CA GLN A 225 -11.77 -7.32 12.68
C GLN A 225 -12.92 -8.26 13.10
N LEU A 226 -12.97 -9.47 12.55
CA LEU A 226 -13.91 -10.50 12.94
C LEU A 226 -13.52 -11.13 14.29
N PRO A 227 -14.48 -11.59 15.12
CA PRO A 227 -14.19 -12.31 16.36
C PRO A 227 -13.46 -13.64 16.12
N THR A 228 -13.67 -14.25 14.96
CA THR A 228 -12.87 -15.38 14.47
C THR A 228 -11.55 -14.87 13.90
N GLN A 229 -10.44 -15.38 14.42
CA GLN A 229 -9.18 -15.37 13.68
C GLN A 229 -9.36 -16.13 12.35
N ALA A 230 -8.59 -15.74 11.34
CA ALA A 230 -8.42 -16.56 10.15
C ALA A 230 -7.76 -17.91 10.54
N PRO A 231 -7.90 -18.99 9.75
CA PRO A 231 -7.37 -20.32 10.10
C PRO A 231 -5.83 -20.43 10.23
N ASP A 232 -5.12 -19.34 9.93
CA ASP A 232 -3.67 -19.13 10.07
C ASP A 232 -3.30 -18.32 11.33
N GLY A 233 -4.28 -18.00 12.19
CA GLY A 233 -4.12 -17.17 13.38
C GLY A 233 -4.20 -15.66 13.10
N GLY A 234 -4.27 -15.25 11.84
CA GLY A 234 -4.34 -13.85 11.44
C GLY A 234 -5.63 -13.15 11.87
N ALA A 235 -5.57 -11.83 12.01
CA ALA A 235 -6.76 -11.00 12.16
C ALA A 235 -7.53 -10.95 10.82
N GLN A 236 -8.66 -11.65 10.74
CA GLN A 236 -9.54 -11.56 9.57
C GLN A 236 -10.34 -10.25 9.62
N TYR A 237 -10.42 -9.52 8.51
CA TYR A 237 -11.14 -8.25 8.41
C TYR A 237 -12.32 -8.33 7.44
N CYS A 238 -13.47 -7.78 7.84
CA CYS A 238 -14.54 -7.43 6.91
C CYS A 238 -14.34 -6.00 6.44
N PHE A 239 -14.26 -5.80 5.12
CA PHE A 239 -14.10 -4.48 4.50
C PHE A 239 -15.45 -3.92 4.04
N LEU A 240 -15.64 -2.60 4.13
CA LEU A 240 -16.87 -1.92 3.70
C LEU A 240 -17.10 -2.06 2.18
N VAL A 241 -16.04 -1.90 1.38
CA VAL A 241 -16.11 -2.06 -0.08
C VAL A 241 -16.52 -3.48 -0.50
N SER A 242 -16.12 -4.51 0.25
CA SER A 242 -16.51 -5.90 -0.02
C SER A 242 -17.98 -6.20 0.34
N GLN A 243 -18.56 -5.47 1.29
CA GLN A 243 -19.98 -5.58 1.66
C GLN A 243 -20.88 -4.85 0.67
N ILE A 244 -20.42 -3.73 0.13
CA ILE A 244 -21.14 -2.95 -0.89
C ILE A 244 -21.02 -3.61 -2.28
N GLY A 245 -19.87 -4.22 -2.58
CA GLY A 245 -19.54 -4.68 -3.94
C GLY A 245 -19.47 -3.52 -4.94
N ASN A 246 -19.69 -3.80 -6.23
CA ASN A 246 -19.72 -2.78 -7.28
C ASN A 246 -21.14 -2.34 -7.66
N ASP A 247 -22.02 -2.15 -6.65
CA ASP A 247 -23.39 -1.63 -6.87
C ASP A 247 -23.71 -0.45 -5.95
N ALA A 248 -23.87 0.74 -6.56
CA ALA A 248 -24.23 1.96 -5.86
C ALA A 248 -25.61 1.88 -5.16
N ARG A 249 -26.50 0.96 -5.57
CA ARG A 249 -27.77 0.70 -4.87
C ARG A 249 -27.55 0.09 -3.49
N VAL A 250 -26.56 -0.78 -3.31
CA VAL A 250 -26.22 -1.37 -2.01
C VAL A 250 -25.63 -0.30 -1.09
N ALA A 251 -24.73 0.54 -1.60
CA ALA A 251 -24.21 1.69 -0.87
C ALA A 251 -25.31 2.67 -0.40
N VAL A 252 -26.34 2.89 -1.24
CA VAL A 252 -27.50 3.73 -0.88
C VAL A 252 -28.44 3.03 0.10
N GLN A 253 -28.58 1.70 0.06
CA GLN A 253 -29.31 0.93 1.10
C GLN A 253 -28.59 0.96 2.45
N MET A 254 -27.26 1.05 2.45
CA MET A 254 -26.42 1.20 3.64
C MET A 254 -26.24 2.66 4.09
N ALA A 255 -26.88 3.65 3.42
CA ALA A 255 -26.68 5.06 3.74
C ALA A 255 -27.27 5.45 5.10
N ASP A 256 -26.59 6.35 5.82
CA ASP A 256 -27.03 6.80 7.14
C ASP A 256 -28.33 7.61 7.06
N ALA A 257 -29.43 7.02 7.52
CA ALA A 257 -30.75 7.65 7.57
C ALA A 257 -30.78 8.97 8.38
N LYS A 258 -29.87 9.15 9.36
CA LYS A 258 -29.75 10.41 10.11
C LYS A 258 -29.17 11.55 9.25
N ALA A 259 -28.36 11.24 8.25
CA ALA A 259 -27.79 12.22 7.33
C ALA A 259 -28.84 12.80 6.36
N ARG A 260 -29.91 12.04 6.08
CA ARG A 260 -31.03 12.42 5.19
C ARG A 260 -30.58 12.80 3.77
N PHE A 261 -29.69 12.01 3.16
CA PHE A 261 -29.29 12.22 1.76
C PHE A 261 -30.51 12.18 0.82
N PRO A 262 -30.72 13.19 -0.06
CA PRO A 262 -31.69 13.07 -1.15
C PRO A 262 -31.31 11.90 -2.07
N PRO A 263 -32.25 11.05 -2.55
CA PRO A 263 -31.90 9.81 -3.25
C PRO A 263 -31.00 9.98 -4.48
N THR A 264 -31.17 11.07 -5.24
CA THR A 264 -30.34 11.43 -6.40
C THR A 264 -28.90 11.83 -6.02
N ILE A 265 -28.74 12.51 -4.90
CA ILE A 265 -27.44 12.86 -4.32
C ILE A 265 -26.78 11.61 -3.73
N ALA A 266 -27.52 10.79 -2.97
CA ALA A 266 -27.06 9.53 -2.42
C ALA A 266 -26.47 8.62 -3.51
N MET A 267 -27.23 8.39 -4.59
CA MET A 267 -26.81 7.58 -5.74
C MET A 267 -25.57 8.17 -6.44
N SER A 268 -25.53 9.50 -6.62
CA SER A 268 -24.39 10.17 -7.27
C SER A 268 -23.11 10.16 -6.42
N PHE A 269 -23.25 10.20 -5.09
CA PHE A 269 -22.16 10.18 -4.13
C PHE A 269 -21.63 8.75 -3.93
N ALA A 270 -22.53 7.76 -3.85
CA ALA A 270 -22.22 6.33 -3.88
C ALA A 270 -21.45 5.94 -5.15
N ALA A 271 -21.95 6.33 -6.33
CA ALA A 271 -21.30 6.03 -7.60
C ALA A 271 -19.93 6.73 -7.75
N LEU A 272 -19.74 7.89 -7.11
CA LEU A 272 -18.42 8.53 -7.04
C LEU A 272 -17.47 7.74 -6.13
N GLY A 273 -17.92 7.34 -4.93
CA GLY A 273 -17.15 6.50 -4.01
C GLY A 273 -16.69 5.20 -4.65
N LEU A 274 -17.61 4.46 -5.28
CA LEU A 274 -17.29 3.20 -5.97
C LEU A 274 -16.33 3.38 -7.15
N ARG A 275 -16.48 4.44 -7.95
CA ARG A 275 -15.51 4.76 -9.01
C ARG A 275 -14.13 5.14 -8.47
N CYS A 276 -14.06 5.73 -7.29
CA CYS A 276 -12.78 6.01 -6.64
C CYS A 276 -12.13 4.70 -6.12
N THR A 277 -12.93 3.74 -5.65
CA THR A 277 -12.46 2.43 -5.18
C THR A 277 -12.38 1.35 -6.28
N ASP A 278 -12.37 1.71 -7.56
CA ASP A 278 -12.29 0.74 -8.66
C ASP A 278 -10.99 -0.09 -8.56
N TYR A 279 -11.05 -1.38 -8.92
CA TYR A 279 -9.86 -2.23 -8.93
C TYR A 279 -8.87 -1.82 -10.02
N THR A 280 -9.38 -1.38 -11.18
CA THR A 280 -8.59 -0.84 -12.28
C THR A 280 -8.26 0.62 -11.98
N GLU A 281 -6.98 0.97 -11.90
CA GLU A 281 -6.57 2.30 -11.42
C GLU A 281 -6.89 3.40 -12.42
N GLU A 282 -6.83 3.07 -13.70
CA GLU A 282 -7.12 3.93 -14.85
C GLU A 282 -8.61 4.30 -14.94
N CYS A 283 -9.49 3.56 -14.26
CA CYS A 283 -10.92 3.85 -14.17
C CYS A 283 -11.26 4.88 -13.07
N ARG A 284 -10.33 5.12 -12.13
CA ARG A 284 -10.49 6.06 -11.01
C ARG A 284 -10.39 7.52 -11.49
N PRO A 285 -11.27 8.43 -11.04
CA PRO A 285 -11.20 9.84 -11.42
C PRO A 285 -10.05 10.55 -10.72
N LEU A 286 -9.42 11.54 -11.38
CA LEU A 286 -8.39 12.38 -10.76
C LEU A 286 -9.01 13.33 -9.72
N PHE A 287 -8.23 13.84 -8.76
CA PHE A 287 -8.81 14.67 -7.68
C PHE A 287 -9.48 15.94 -8.19
N ARG A 288 -8.99 16.52 -9.28
CA ARG A 288 -9.62 17.66 -9.99
C ARG A 288 -11.04 17.35 -10.50
N GLU A 289 -11.30 16.10 -10.90
CA GLU A 289 -12.61 15.62 -11.38
C GLU A 289 -13.54 15.31 -10.21
N ILE A 290 -12.99 14.76 -9.12
CA ILE A 290 -13.69 14.57 -7.83
C ILE A 290 -14.19 15.92 -7.29
N VAL A 291 -13.30 16.93 -7.18
CA VAL A 291 -13.64 18.31 -6.79
C VAL A 291 -14.77 18.87 -7.64
N THR A 292 -14.70 18.68 -8.97
CA THR A 292 -15.70 19.16 -9.92
C THR A 292 -17.06 18.47 -9.71
N LYS A 293 -17.06 17.14 -9.51
CA LYS A 293 -18.28 16.36 -9.27
C LYS A 293 -18.93 16.70 -7.93
N LEU A 294 -18.16 16.84 -6.86
CA LEU A 294 -18.65 17.21 -5.52
C LEU A 294 -19.23 18.63 -5.49
N ARG A 295 -18.58 19.59 -6.17
CA ARG A 295 -19.10 20.96 -6.34
C ARG A 295 -20.45 20.99 -7.05
N ALA A 296 -20.63 20.18 -8.10
CA ALA A 296 -21.91 20.07 -8.79
C ALA A 296 -23.03 19.49 -7.90
N LEU A 297 -22.71 18.55 -7.01
CA LEU A 297 -23.66 18.01 -6.03
C LEU A 297 -24.02 19.03 -4.94
N LEU A 298 -23.06 19.81 -4.42
CA LEU A 298 -23.33 20.89 -3.45
C LEU A 298 -24.24 21.97 -4.01
N ASN A 299 -24.02 22.33 -5.28
CA ASN A 299 -24.79 23.34 -6.02
C ASN A 299 -26.15 22.83 -6.53
N THR A 300 -26.53 21.58 -6.27
CA THR A 300 -27.86 21.08 -6.63
C THR A 300 -28.90 21.78 -5.74
N PRO A 301 -29.92 22.44 -6.32
CA PRO A 301 -30.93 23.14 -5.53
C PRO A 301 -31.72 22.13 -4.68
N GLU A 302 -31.90 22.48 -3.41
CA GLU A 302 -32.67 21.68 -2.48
C GLU A 302 -34.16 21.81 -2.84
N ALA A 303 -34.87 20.68 -2.96
CA ALA A 303 -36.29 20.71 -3.31
C ALA A 303 -37.06 21.54 -2.25
N PRO A 304 -38.02 22.40 -2.67
CA PRO A 304 -38.78 23.19 -1.72
C PRO A 304 -39.46 22.25 -0.72
N ALA A 305 -39.33 22.57 0.57
CA ALA A 305 -39.95 21.77 1.63
C ALA A 305 -41.45 21.60 1.33
N PRO A 306 -42.04 20.41 1.56
CA PRO A 306 -43.47 20.24 1.41
C PRO A 306 -44.19 21.30 2.27
N PRO A 307 -45.30 21.88 1.80
CA PRO A 307 -46.03 22.87 2.57
C PRO A 307 -46.40 22.28 3.94
N PRO A 308 -46.38 23.09 5.02
CA PRO A 308 -46.76 22.59 6.33
C PRO A 308 -48.16 21.95 6.26
N PRO A 309 -48.39 20.84 6.99
CA PRO A 309 -49.71 20.24 7.02
C PRO A 309 -50.74 21.30 7.46
N PRO A 310 -51.94 21.34 6.84
CA PRO A 310 -52.94 22.33 7.19
C PRO A 310 -53.23 22.26 8.69
N GLU A 311 -53.25 23.42 9.35
CA GLU A 311 -53.52 23.49 10.78
C GLU A 311 -54.89 22.82 11.07
N PRO A 312 -54.99 21.98 12.11
CA PRO A 312 -56.25 21.33 12.45
C PRO A 312 -57.28 22.41 12.78
N GLU A 313 -58.37 22.47 12.01
CA GLU A 313 -59.40 23.52 12.13
C GLU A 313 -59.81 23.70 13.60
N ALA A 314 -59.57 24.90 14.14
CA ALA A 314 -59.75 25.17 15.56
C ALA A 314 -61.23 25.04 15.95
N SER A 315 -61.57 23.87 16.51
CA SER A 315 -62.95 23.49 16.83
C SER A 315 -63.67 24.60 17.60
N VAL A 316 -64.75 25.13 17.00
CA VAL A 316 -65.43 26.35 17.47
C VAL A 316 -66.00 26.17 18.87
N ARG A 317 -65.23 26.59 19.89
CA ARG A 317 -65.70 26.69 21.27
C ARG A 317 -66.33 28.06 21.50
N GLN A 318 -67.66 28.07 21.56
CA GLN A 318 -68.44 29.23 21.96
C GLN A 318 -68.09 29.66 23.40
N THR A 319 -67.74 30.92 23.59
CA THR A 319 -67.75 31.60 24.90
C THR A 319 -68.53 32.91 24.82
N ARG A 320 -69.16 33.29 25.94
CA ARG A 320 -70.21 34.31 26.00
C ARG A 320 -69.68 35.73 26.22
N HIS A 321 -70.58 36.70 26.03
CA HIS A 321 -70.41 38.15 26.21
C HIS A 321 -69.57 38.58 27.42
N GLY A 322 -68.80 39.67 27.24
CA GLY A 322 -68.18 40.45 28.32
C GLY A 322 -67.66 41.81 27.83
N TYR A 323 -68.19 42.89 28.41
CA TYR A 323 -67.74 44.29 28.30
C TYR A 323 -66.26 44.44 28.79
N GLN A 324 -65.45 45.46 28.47
CA GLN A 324 -65.64 46.74 27.74
C GLN A 324 -64.28 47.30 27.27
N SER A 325 -64.27 48.33 26.41
CA SER A 325 -63.13 49.24 26.16
C SER A 325 -63.54 50.69 26.51
N PRO A 326 -62.62 51.65 26.73
CA PRO A 326 -61.97 52.36 25.59
C PRO A 326 -60.54 52.93 25.84
N GLY A 327 -59.91 53.45 24.77
CA GLY A 327 -58.64 54.22 24.80
C GLY A 327 -57.74 53.92 23.58
N TYR A 328 -57.96 54.56 22.42
CA TYR A 328 -57.24 55.76 21.93
C TYR A 328 -55.69 55.64 21.90
N GLN A 329 -54.97 55.89 20.81
CA GLN A 329 -55.36 56.11 19.39
C GLN A 329 -54.14 55.89 18.46
N ARG A 330 -54.37 55.57 17.17
CA ARG A 330 -53.38 55.55 16.05
C ARG A 330 -53.19 56.98 15.46
N PRO A 331 -52.24 57.31 14.53
CA PRO A 331 -51.56 56.41 13.56
C PRO A 331 -50.07 56.66 13.22
N HIS A 332 -49.59 55.81 12.30
CA HIS A 332 -48.37 55.82 11.49
C HIS A 332 -48.01 57.14 10.76
N ALA A 333 -46.73 57.28 10.36
CA ALA A 333 -46.31 57.98 9.13
C ALA A 333 -44.92 57.50 8.61
N PHE A 334 -44.82 57.35 7.28
CA PHE A 334 -43.68 57.28 6.32
C PHE A 334 -42.21 57.17 6.82
N GLN A 335 -41.29 56.34 6.30
CA GLN A 335 -40.96 55.82 4.94
C GLN A 335 -39.81 56.59 4.23
N ASP A 336 -38.92 55.81 3.58
CA ASP A 336 -37.84 56.14 2.62
C ASP A 336 -36.63 57.03 3.02
N GLY A 337 -35.42 56.54 2.67
CA GLY A 337 -34.45 57.43 1.99
C GLY A 337 -32.94 57.23 2.20
N ARG A 338 -32.31 56.39 1.36
CA ARG A 338 -30.92 56.52 0.85
C ARG A 338 -29.71 56.46 1.83
N GLY A 339 -28.95 55.37 1.72
CA GLY A 339 -27.53 55.37 1.31
C GLY A 339 -26.53 56.29 2.02
N TYR A 340 -25.63 55.69 2.81
CA TYR A 340 -24.42 56.31 3.33
C TYR A 340 -23.15 55.63 2.76
N GLN A 341 -22.13 56.44 2.43
CA GLN A 341 -20.72 56.03 2.38
C GLN A 341 -19.92 56.90 3.37
N PRO A 342 -18.73 56.46 3.82
CA PRO A 342 -18.16 56.91 5.09
C PRO A 342 -17.14 58.07 4.96
N PRO A 343 -16.95 58.88 6.03
CA PRO A 343 -15.75 59.70 6.23
C PRO A 343 -14.57 58.88 6.81
N PRO A 344 -13.32 59.39 6.75
CA PRO A 344 -12.11 58.57 6.88
C PRO A 344 -11.42 58.59 8.26
N GLN A 345 -10.33 57.83 8.34
CA GLN A 345 -9.42 57.70 9.49
C GLN A 345 -8.68 59.01 9.85
N LEU A 346 -8.27 59.12 11.11
CA LEU A 346 -7.16 59.99 11.55
C LEU A 346 -6.31 59.25 12.60
N GLN A 347 -5.01 59.57 12.61
CA GLN A 347 -3.99 58.94 13.46
C GLN A 347 -3.50 59.94 14.54
N GLY A 348 -2.89 59.45 15.62
CA GLY A 348 -2.07 60.30 16.49
C GLY A 348 -1.98 59.82 17.94
N LEU A 349 -0.75 59.71 18.46
CA LEU A 349 -0.42 59.64 19.89
C LEU A 349 -0.67 61.06 20.51
N ASP A 350 -0.71 61.29 21.84
CA ASP A 350 0.38 60.99 22.77
C ASP A 350 0.06 61.24 24.27
N THR A 351 1.03 60.90 25.14
CA THR A 351 1.26 61.32 26.56
C THR A 351 0.38 60.80 27.73
N LEU A 352 1.10 60.40 28.79
CA LEU A 352 0.73 60.12 30.20
C LEU A 352 0.75 61.46 31.03
N PRO A 353 0.44 61.56 32.37
CA PRO A 353 0.35 60.50 33.40
C PRO A 353 -0.70 60.66 34.56
N GLY A 354 -0.75 59.70 35.50
CA GLY A 354 -0.85 60.03 36.95
C GLY A 354 -1.88 59.32 37.86
N PHE A 355 -1.35 58.75 38.97
CA PHE A 355 -1.93 58.56 40.32
C PHE A 355 -2.96 57.46 40.69
N HIS A 356 -2.70 56.84 41.86
CA HIS A 356 -3.53 55.91 42.66
C HIS A 356 -4.42 56.67 43.69
N PRO A 357 -5.52 56.08 44.22
CA PRO A 357 -5.50 55.16 45.39
C PRO A 357 -6.42 53.92 45.20
N GLY A 358 -6.48 52.90 46.08
CA GLY A 358 -5.76 52.58 47.32
C GLY A 358 -6.37 51.33 48.02
N TYR A 359 -5.60 50.61 48.83
CA TYR A 359 -6.07 49.46 49.66
C TYR A 359 -6.64 49.93 51.02
N PRO A 360 -7.45 49.09 51.71
CA PRO A 360 -6.88 48.30 52.81
C PRO A 360 -7.43 46.85 52.94
N SER A 361 -6.80 46.09 53.84
CA SER A 361 -7.14 44.75 54.34
C SER A 361 -8.18 44.81 55.51
N GLU A 362 -8.60 43.77 56.26
CA GLU A 362 -8.22 42.35 56.38
C GLU A 362 -9.29 41.54 57.16
N GLU A 363 -9.13 40.20 57.23
CA GLU A 363 -9.75 39.26 58.21
C GLU A 363 -11.30 39.15 58.27
N GLU A 364 -11.97 38.11 58.79
CA GLU A 364 -11.65 36.92 59.63
C GLU A 364 -12.75 35.83 59.37
N ARG A 365 -12.90 34.61 59.94
CA ARG A 365 -12.24 33.72 60.93
C ARG A 365 -12.73 32.25 60.70
N ARG A 366 -12.08 31.26 61.34
CA ARG A 366 -12.56 29.89 61.71
C ARG A 366 -12.41 28.70 60.74
N LEU A 367 -11.18 28.19 60.74
CA LEU A 367 -10.78 26.78 60.98
C LEU A 367 -11.68 26.00 61.99
N PRO A 368 -11.74 24.64 62.00
CA PRO A 368 -10.56 23.81 62.32
C PRO A 368 -10.32 22.52 61.50
N SER A 369 -9.08 22.05 61.61
CA SER A 369 -8.49 20.85 61.02
C SER A 369 -8.37 19.70 62.03
N VAL A 370 -8.16 18.48 61.52
CA VAL A 370 -7.47 17.39 62.27
C VAL A 370 -6.45 16.74 61.35
N HIS A 371 -5.19 16.68 61.78
CA HIS A 371 -4.12 15.95 61.09
C HIS A 371 -4.17 14.45 61.38
N ARG A 372 -3.68 13.64 60.43
CA ARG A 372 -2.63 12.65 60.74
C ARG A 372 -1.76 12.36 59.52
N GLN A 373 -0.45 12.54 59.68
CA GLN A 373 0.55 11.90 58.83
C GLN A 373 0.76 10.45 59.29
N ALA A 374 1.01 9.54 58.37
CA ALA A 374 1.72 8.29 58.63
C ALA A 374 2.39 7.83 57.34
N SER A 375 3.71 7.60 57.40
CA SER A 375 4.52 7.06 56.30
C SER A 375 4.98 5.65 56.65
N THR A 376 4.78 4.70 55.76
CA THR A 376 5.48 3.40 55.81
C THR A 376 5.65 2.83 54.41
N GLN A 377 6.87 2.40 54.09
CA GLN A 377 7.07 1.28 53.16
C GLN A 377 6.71 -0.01 53.92
N GLU A 378 6.18 -1.02 53.25
CA GLU A 378 6.72 -2.40 53.34
C GLU A 378 6.17 -3.32 52.24
N ARG A 379 6.50 -4.62 52.32
CA ARG A 379 6.58 -5.55 51.19
C ARG A 379 6.22 -6.98 51.62
N PHE A 380 5.83 -7.82 50.65
CA PHE A 380 5.63 -9.29 50.72
C PHE A 380 4.32 -9.89 51.28
N GLN A 381 3.78 -10.83 50.48
CA GLN A 381 3.16 -12.15 50.80
C GLN A 381 2.00 -12.30 51.81
N GLY A 382 1.00 -13.10 51.41
CA GLY A 382 0.65 -14.29 52.21
C GLY A 382 -0.83 -14.65 52.40
N ASN A 383 -1.28 -15.69 51.69
CA ASN A 383 -2.24 -16.73 52.13
C ASN A 383 -3.67 -16.38 52.66
N SER A 384 -4.63 -16.54 51.74
CA SER A 384 -5.70 -17.58 51.76
C SER A 384 -6.70 -17.71 52.92
N VAL A 385 -8.00 -17.75 52.56
CA VAL A 385 -9.01 -18.66 53.13
C VAL A 385 -9.77 -19.33 51.98
N GLN A 386 -10.09 -20.63 52.09
CA GLN A 386 -10.85 -21.40 51.09
C GLN A 386 -12.32 -21.58 51.50
N VAL A 387 -13.22 -21.66 50.52
CA VAL A 387 -14.43 -22.52 50.55
C VAL A 387 -14.60 -23.14 49.13
N ASN A 388 -15.20 -24.33 49.02
CA ASN A 388 -15.06 -25.22 47.87
C ASN A 388 -16.17 -25.15 46.78
N LEU A 389 -15.86 -25.83 45.67
CA LEU A 389 -16.55 -25.93 44.37
C LEU A 389 -17.89 -26.72 44.35
N LEU A 390 -18.56 -26.64 43.17
CA LEU A 390 -19.49 -27.58 42.48
C LEU A 390 -20.86 -26.95 42.15
N SER A 391 -21.50 -27.14 40.98
CA SER A 391 -21.04 -27.72 39.69
C SER A 391 -22.08 -27.54 38.55
N GLY A 392 -21.64 -27.21 37.33
CA GLY A 392 -22.28 -27.60 36.05
C GLY A 392 -23.51 -26.81 35.52
N PRO A 393 -23.57 -26.47 34.20
CA PRO A 393 -24.77 -25.99 33.53
C PRO A 393 -25.59 -27.12 32.85
N PRO A 394 -26.91 -26.95 32.60
CA PRO A 394 -27.78 -27.99 32.03
C PRO A 394 -27.83 -28.04 30.49
N SER A 395 -28.30 -29.17 29.97
CA SER A 395 -28.51 -29.48 28.54
C SER A 395 -30.03 -29.61 28.22
N PRO A 396 -30.51 -29.49 26.96
CA PRO A 396 -31.90 -29.16 26.67
C PRO A 396 -32.87 -30.36 26.65
N ALA A 397 -34.16 -30.06 26.79
CA ALA A 397 -35.25 -31.04 26.74
C ALA A 397 -35.98 -31.06 25.37
N SER A 398 -36.36 -32.26 24.92
CA SER A 398 -37.02 -32.51 23.64
C SER A 398 -38.51 -32.18 23.63
N LEU A 399 -39.06 -31.82 22.47
CA LEU A 399 -40.50 -31.88 22.19
C LEU A 399 -40.74 -32.48 20.79
N GLN A 400 -41.77 -33.33 20.68
CA GLN A 400 -42.08 -34.14 19.50
C GLN A 400 -43.22 -33.52 18.68
N LEU A 401 -43.24 -33.80 17.37
CA LEU A 401 -44.34 -33.47 16.45
C LEU A 401 -45.15 -34.73 16.07
N ALA A 402 -46.43 -34.52 15.75
CA ALA A 402 -47.34 -35.54 15.23
C ALA A 402 -48.09 -35.01 13.97
N PRO A 403 -48.60 -35.86 13.07
CA PRO A 403 -48.67 -35.52 11.63
C PRO A 403 -50.09 -35.48 11.02
N GLY A 404 -50.22 -34.92 9.80
CA GLY A 404 -51.38 -35.16 8.94
C GLY A 404 -51.44 -34.37 7.61
N SER A 405 -51.50 -35.08 6.47
CA SER A 405 -51.81 -34.62 5.08
C SER A 405 -50.92 -33.52 4.44
N GLY A 406 -50.69 -33.48 3.12
CA GLY A 406 -51.08 -34.39 2.03
C GLY A 406 -50.19 -34.23 0.77
N ARG A 407 -50.00 -35.32 0.03
CA ARG A 407 -49.18 -35.49 -1.21
C ARG A 407 -49.83 -34.86 -2.47
N PRO A 408 -49.18 -34.86 -3.68
CA PRO A 408 -47.78 -35.22 -4.03
C PRO A 408 -47.05 -34.23 -4.99
N LEU A 409 -45.72 -34.40 -5.13
CA LEU A 409 -45.05 -34.45 -6.45
C LEU A 409 -43.73 -35.26 -6.32
N CYS A 410 -43.36 -36.02 -7.34
CA CYS A 410 -42.24 -36.99 -7.37
C CYS A 410 -41.81 -37.24 -8.84
N PRO A 411 -40.62 -37.83 -9.12
CA PRO A 411 -39.37 -37.81 -8.35
C PRO A 411 -38.12 -37.45 -9.20
N GLY A 412 -37.00 -37.12 -8.53
CA GLY A 412 -35.65 -37.02 -9.13
C GLY A 412 -34.60 -37.46 -8.09
N PRO A 413 -33.54 -38.19 -8.45
CA PRO A 413 -32.77 -38.99 -7.48
C PRO A 413 -31.50 -38.31 -6.94
N GLY A 414 -30.99 -38.83 -5.81
CA GLY A 414 -29.55 -38.90 -5.55
C GLY A 414 -28.90 -37.84 -4.66
N LEU A 415 -29.37 -37.65 -3.42
CA LEU A 415 -28.66 -36.82 -2.43
C LEU A 415 -27.47 -37.57 -1.78
N GLN A 416 -26.52 -37.98 -2.62
CA GLN A 416 -25.18 -38.49 -2.26
C GLN A 416 -24.16 -37.85 -3.21
N GLY A 417 -23.72 -36.63 -2.89
CA GLY A 417 -22.87 -35.84 -3.79
C GLY A 417 -22.42 -34.48 -3.27
N LEU A 418 -22.46 -34.24 -1.95
CA LEU A 418 -21.97 -33.01 -1.32
C LEU A 418 -21.08 -33.35 -0.11
N LEU A 419 -19.98 -34.06 -0.38
CA LEU A 419 -18.80 -33.98 0.49
C LEU A 419 -18.13 -32.62 0.23
N GLN A 420 -17.89 -31.87 1.31
CA GLN A 420 -17.24 -30.57 1.23
C GLN A 420 -15.75 -30.75 0.86
N ALA A 421 -15.34 -30.22 -0.29
CA ALA A 421 -13.92 -30.01 -0.55
C ALA A 421 -13.42 -28.84 0.34
N PRO A 422 -12.17 -28.88 0.83
CA PRO A 422 -11.62 -27.78 1.61
C PRO A 422 -11.46 -26.52 0.75
N SER A 423 -11.87 -25.37 1.29
CA SER A 423 -11.78 -24.07 0.61
C SER A 423 -10.40 -23.40 0.67
N ARG A 424 -9.41 -24.09 1.27
CA ARG A 424 -7.99 -23.69 1.31
C ARG A 424 -7.10 -24.88 0.96
N ALA A 425 -5.97 -24.61 0.32
CA ALA A 425 -4.89 -25.55 0.08
C ALA A 425 -3.67 -25.20 0.95
N LEU A 426 -3.00 -26.20 1.53
CA LEU A 426 -1.75 -26.00 2.27
C LEU A 426 -0.59 -25.83 1.27
N LEU A 427 0.27 -24.84 1.50
CA LEU A 427 1.45 -24.59 0.67
C LEU A 427 2.76 -25.03 1.35
N TRP A 428 2.93 -24.74 2.64
CA TRP A 428 4.05 -25.22 3.46
C TRP A 428 3.80 -24.94 4.95
N THR A 429 4.64 -25.50 5.81
CA THR A 429 4.65 -25.25 7.25
C THR A 429 6.07 -24.93 7.76
N LEU A 430 6.13 -24.27 8.92
CA LEU A 430 7.34 -24.02 9.71
C LEU A 430 7.13 -24.54 11.14
N GLU A 431 7.74 -25.66 11.51
CA GLU A 431 7.69 -26.17 12.88
C GLU A 431 8.85 -25.59 13.71
N CYS A 432 8.55 -24.83 14.76
CA CYS A 432 9.57 -24.33 15.68
C CYS A 432 10.09 -25.46 16.58
N VAL A 433 11.39 -25.74 16.46
CA VAL A 433 12.08 -26.87 17.13
C VAL A 433 13.06 -26.42 18.22
N LYS A 434 13.41 -25.13 18.28
CA LYS A 434 14.32 -24.55 19.28
C LYS A 434 13.86 -23.14 19.65
N SER A 435 13.82 -22.84 20.95
CA SER A 435 13.63 -21.49 21.48
C SER A 435 14.50 -21.33 22.73
N GLU A 436 15.27 -20.26 22.80
CA GLU A 436 16.11 -19.94 23.98
C GLU A 436 15.27 -19.67 25.25
N CYS A 437 13.97 -19.38 25.10
CA CYS A 437 13.04 -19.23 26.23
C CYS A 437 12.37 -20.54 26.70
N SER A 438 12.57 -21.66 25.99
CA SER A 438 11.84 -22.92 26.26
C SER A 438 12.72 -24.13 26.00
N SER A 439 13.38 -24.64 27.05
CA SER A 439 14.25 -25.82 26.97
C SER A 439 13.51 -27.13 26.62
N ASP A 440 12.19 -27.15 26.75
CA ASP A 440 11.32 -28.21 26.23
C ASP A 440 10.19 -27.56 25.41
N LEU A 441 10.25 -27.72 24.08
CA LEU A 441 9.17 -27.38 23.15
C LEU A 441 8.26 -28.59 22.83
N SER A 442 8.66 -29.80 23.21
CA SER A 442 7.86 -31.01 22.99
C SER A 442 6.61 -31.03 23.87
N ALA A 443 6.68 -30.42 25.06
CA ALA A 443 5.56 -30.17 25.96
C ALA A 443 4.53 -29.13 25.44
N LYS A 444 4.85 -28.35 24.39
CA LYS A 444 3.86 -27.48 23.71
C LYS A 444 3.10 -28.26 22.63
N PRO A 445 1.76 -28.11 22.52
CA PRO A 445 0.98 -28.68 21.42
C PRO A 445 1.55 -28.33 20.03
N LYS A 446 1.44 -29.24 19.04
CA LYS A 446 2.07 -29.05 17.72
C LYS A 446 1.49 -27.83 17.00
N ASP A 447 0.18 -27.61 17.10
CA ASP A 447 -0.55 -26.43 16.63
C ASP A 447 -0.03 -25.09 17.22
N GLN A 448 0.56 -25.10 18.42
CA GLN A 448 1.09 -23.89 19.04
C GLN A 448 2.54 -23.58 18.64
N ARG A 449 3.25 -24.51 18.01
CA ARG A 449 4.64 -24.35 17.56
C ARG A 449 4.82 -24.48 16.04
N VAL A 450 3.78 -24.80 15.29
CA VAL A 450 3.76 -24.84 13.83
C VAL A 450 3.05 -23.60 13.27
N LEU A 451 3.69 -22.93 12.32
CA LEU A 451 3.06 -21.93 11.45
C LEU A 451 2.73 -22.60 10.12
N ALA A 452 1.54 -22.35 9.57
CA ALA A 452 1.08 -22.96 8.32
C ALA A 452 0.67 -21.88 7.30
N HIS A 453 1.15 -22.02 6.06
CA HIS A 453 0.87 -21.10 4.96
C HIS A 453 -0.12 -21.70 3.97
N TRP A 454 -1.17 -20.95 3.63
CA TRP A 454 -2.33 -21.45 2.89
C TRP A 454 -2.65 -20.58 1.68
N ARG A 455 -3.18 -21.19 0.62
CA ARG A 455 -3.85 -20.51 -0.51
C ARG A 455 -5.35 -20.73 -0.40
N ASP A 456 -6.13 -19.65 -0.37
CA ASP A 456 -7.59 -19.74 -0.55
C ASP A 456 -7.89 -20.18 -1.99
N MET A 457 -8.85 -21.09 -2.16
CA MET A 457 -9.23 -21.61 -3.48
C MET A 457 -10.62 -21.06 -3.85
N LEU A 458 -10.67 -19.96 -4.60
CA LEU A 458 -11.92 -19.33 -5.04
C LEU A 458 -12.51 -20.08 -6.24
N PRO A 459 -13.84 -20.16 -6.38
CA PRO A 459 -14.50 -20.95 -7.43
C PRO A 459 -14.29 -20.43 -8.87
N TYR A 460 -13.53 -19.35 -9.06
CA TYR A 460 -13.17 -18.77 -10.36
C TYR A 460 -11.67 -18.84 -10.70
N ASP A 461 -10.81 -19.39 -9.84
CA ASP A 461 -9.33 -19.41 -10.00
C ASP A 461 -8.79 -20.32 -11.14
N ARG A 462 -9.64 -20.82 -12.05
CA ARG A 462 -9.19 -21.77 -13.10
C ARG A 462 -8.47 -21.13 -14.28
N ASP A 463 -8.70 -19.85 -14.54
CA ASP A 463 -8.27 -19.17 -15.78
C ASP A 463 -7.37 -17.93 -15.54
N MET A 464 -6.72 -17.84 -14.37
CA MET A 464 -5.79 -16.74 -14.02
C MET A 464 -4.46 -17.27 -13.46
N ALA A 465 -3.36 -16.89 -14.11
CA ALA A 465 -2.00 -17.23 -13.68
C ALA A 465 -1.54 -16.35 -12.50
N HIS A 466 -2.07 -16.63 -11.31
CA HIS A 466 -1.71 -15.94 -10.07
C HIS A 466 -0.49 -16.58 -9.41
N ALA A 467 0.60 -15.82 -9.31
CA ALA A 467 1.84 -16.26 -8.64
C ALA A 467 1.59 -16.60 -7.15
N LEU A 468 2.33 -17.60 -6.64
CA LEU A 468 2.16 -18.09 -5.27
C LEU A 468 2.39 -16.99 -4.21
N PRO A 469 1.50 -16.86 -3.21
CA PRO A 469 1.62 -15.80 -2.20
C PRO A 469 2.86 -16.01 -1.33
N HIS A 470 3.63 -14.94 -1.11
CA HIS A 470 4.82 -14.99 -0.26
C HIS A 470 4.45 -15.03 1.23
N TYR A 471 5.19 -15.80 2.02
CA TYR A 471 5.07 -15.86 3.47
C TYR A 471 6.14 -14.97 4.13
N ARG A 472 5.74 -14.01 4.98
CA ARG A 472 6.68 -13.12 5.69
C ARG A 472 6.73 -13.49 7.17
N PHE A 473 7.92 -13.62 7.75
CA PHE A 473 8.13 -13.89 9.17
C PHE A 473 8.70 -12.67 9.92
N GLY A 474 8.14 -12.33 11.08
CA GLY A 474 8.72 -11.33 12.00
C GLY A 474 7.72 -10.76 13.01
N ARG A 475 8.17 -9.84 13.88
CA ARG A 475 7.30 -9.23 14.91
C ARG A 475 6.08 -8.48 14.35
N LEU A 476 6.10 -8.04 13.10
CA LEU A 476 4.98 -7.37 12.44
C LEU A 476 3.89 -8.37 11.97
N PHE A 477 4.27 -9.62 11.67
CA PHE A 477 3.40 -10.58 10.99
C PHE A 477 2.97 -11.75 11.90
N GLN A 478 3.81 -12.17 12.85
CA GLN A 478 3.51 -13.24 13.81
C GLN A 478 3.85 -12.82 15.25
N ASN A 479 3.42 -11.61 15.66
CA ASN A 479 3.62 -11.08 17.01
C ASN A 479 3.31 -12.11 18.11
N ASP A 480 2.14 -12.76 18.02
CA ASP A 480 1.62 -13.60 19.09
C ASP A 480 2.34 -14.94 19.17
N PHE A 481 2.71 -15.53 18.02
CA PHE A 481 3.59 -16.70 17.97
C PHE A 481 4.98 -16.39 18.51
N CYS A 482 5.57 -15.25 18.10
CA CYS A 482 6.86 -14.79 18.61
C CYS A 482 6.83 -14.60 20.13
N ARG A 483 5.73 -14.09 20.72
CA ARG A 483 5.54 -14.02 22.18
C ARG A 483 5.31 -15.38 22.83
N LEU A 484 4.63 -16.32 22.16
CA LEU A 484 4.36 -17.66 22.68
C LEU A 484 5.61 -18.55 22.68
N MET A 485 6.53 -18.35 21.74
CA MET A 485 7.84 -19.00 21.69
C MET A 485 8.90 -18.27 22.52
N LEU A 486 8.88 -16.92 22.55
CA LEU A 486 9.84 -16.07 23.25
C LEU A 486 9.11 -15.13 24.24
N PRO A 487 8.57 -15.64 25.37
CA PRO A 487 7.83 -14.85 26.36
C PRO A 487 8.69 -13.84 27.16
N ASN A 488 10.01 -13.78 26.93
CA ASN A 488 10.91 -12.80 27.53
C ASN A 488 11.19 -11.67 26.52
N ASP A 489 10.81 -10.45 26.87
CA ASP A 489 10.95 -9.25 26.04
C ASP A 489 12.37 -9.03 25.49
N HIS A 490 13.42 -9.45 26.23
CA HIS A 490 14.80 -9.36 25.75
C HIS A 490 15.00 -10.16 24.45
N PHE A 491 14.60 -11.44 24.43
CA PHE A 491 14.74 -12.31 23.26
C PHE A 491 13.69 -11.99 22.19
N PHE A 492 12.45 -11.66 22.58
CA PHE A 492 11.41 -11.19 21.66
C PHE A 492 11.86 -9.96 20.86
N SER A 493 12.55 -9.01 21.51
CA SER A 493 13.05 -7.80 20.83
C SER A 493 14.10 -8.06 19.75
N GLN A 494 14.87 -9.16 19.86
CA GLN A 494 15.88 -9.57 18.86
C GLN A 494 15.26 -9.98 17.52
N VAL A 495 14.00 -10.44 17.52
CA VAL A 495 13.28 -10.71 16.27
C VAL A 495 13.00 -9.38 15.57
N SER A 496 13.57 -9.17 14.37
CA SER A 496 13.28 -7.99 13.55
C SER A 496 11.77 -7.85 13.22
N ARG A 497 11.30 -6.62 12.91
CA ARG A 497 9.88 -6.36 12.53
C ARG A 497 9.46 -7.25 11.37
N GLU A 498 10.31 -7.30 10.35
CA GLU A 498 10.37 -8.31 9.30
C GLU A 498 11.75 -8.95 9.39
N HIS A 499 11.82 -10.29 9.45
CA HIS A 499 13.06 -11.05 9.67
C HIS A 499 13.44 -11.88 8.45
N PHE A 500 12.47 -12.57 7.83
CA PHE A 500 12.67 -13.21 6.53
C PHE A 500 11.37 -13.31 5.75
N GLN A 501 11.47 -13.60 4.45
CA GLN A 501 10.34 -13.93 3.58
C GLN A 501 10.63 -15.23 2.84
N ILE A 502 9.69 -16.18 2.86
CA ILE A 502 9.69 -17.38 2.04
C ILE A 502 8.80 -17.16 0.82
N TRP A 503 9.29 -17.52 -0.35
CA TRP A 503 8.55 -17.49 -1.60
C TRP A 503 8.86 -18.74 -2.44
N ALA A 504 8.00 -19.01 -3.41
CA ALA A 504 8.06 -20.21 -4.26
C ALA A 504 7.96 -19.82 -5.73
N GLN A 505 8.77 -20.45 -6.57
CA GLN A 505 8.74 -20.31 -8.02
C GLN A 505 8.19 -21.59 -8.64
N GLU A 506 6.99 -21.53 -9.20
CA GLU A 506 6.37 -22.64 -9.93
C GLU A 506 7.22 -23.02 -11.15
N TRP A 507 7.48 -24.32 -11.32
CA TRP A 507 8.05 -24.87 -12.55
C TRP A 507 6.92 -25.10 -13.58
N PRO A 508 7.18 -24.90 -14.88
CA PRO A 508 6.25 -25.32 -15.93
C PRO A 508 6.11 -26.85 -15.93
N ASP A 509 5.02 -27.36 -16.50
CA ASP A 509 4.88 -28.81 -16.75
C ASP A 509 5.98 -29.28 -17.72
N LEU A 510 6.84 -30.17 -17.23
CA LEU A 510 7.92 -30.82 -17.98
C LEU A 510 7.66 -32.32 -18.24
N GLY A 511 6.46 -32.83 -17.93
CA GLY A 511 6.07 -34.22 -18.17
C GLY A 511 6.63 -35.24 -17.16
N PHE A 512 6.99 -34.81 -15.94
CA PHE A 512 7.32 -35.71 -14.82
C PHE A 512 6.09 -35.98 -13.95
N ASP A 513 6.05 -37.16 -13.32
CA ASP A 513 4.94 -37.64 -12.49
C ASP A 513 4.97 -37.04 -11.06
N PHE A 514 4.69 -35.73 -10.97
CA PHE A 514 4.53 -35.01 -9.71
C PHE A 514 3.13 -35.25 -9.10
N LYS A 515 3.05 -35.33 -7.76
CA LYS A 515 1.78 -35.42 -7.00
C LYS A 515 1.18 -34.05 -6.68
N GLY A 516 1.97 -32.99 -6.80
CA GLY A 516 1.58 -31.60 -6.57
C GLY A 516 2.18 -30.66 -7.61
N GLN A 517 2.00 -29.35 -7.45
CA GLN A 517 2.63 -28.36 -8.34
C GLN A 517 4.13 -28.25 -8.02
N PRO A 518 5.05 -28.61 -8.93
CA PRO A 518 6.49 -28.49 -8.69
C PRO A 518 6.90 -27.03 -8.52
N CYS A 519 7.71 -26.76 -7.49
CA CYS A 519 8.23 -25.43 -7.16
C CYS A 519 9.68 -25.50 -6.66
N SER A 520 10.47 -24.47 -6.95
CA SER A 520 11.68 -24.14 -6.16
C SER A 520 11.30 -23.18 -5.03
N PHE A 521 11.81 -23.38 -3.81
CA PHE A 521 11.52 -22.53 -2.66
C PHE A 521 12.75 -21.71 -2.24
N PHE A 522 12.52 -20.49 -1.77
CA PHE A 522 13.60 -19.55 -1.42
C PHE A 522 13.27 -18.76 -0.16
N LEU A 523 14.27 -18.59 0.72
CA LEU A 523 14.24 -17.68 1.85
C LEU A 523 15.03 -16.41 1.54
N THR A 524 14.45 -15.24 1.77
CA THR A 524 15.10 -13.93 1.69
C THR A 524 15.26 -13.34 3.08
N ASN A 525 16.50 -13.06 3.51
CA ASN A 525 16.78 -12.48 4.82
C ASN A 525 16.49 -10.96 4.84
N PHE A 526 15.77 -10.51 5.87
CA PHE A 526 15.57 -9.09 6.21
C PHE A 526 16.04 -8.74 7.63
N GLY A 527 16.42 -9.76 8.42
CA GLY A 527 16.93 -9.65 9.78
C GLY A 527 18.21 -8.83 9.85
N THR A 528 18.35 -8.06 10.93
CA THR A 528 19.48 -7.15 11.15
C THR A 528 20.74 -7.82 11.70
N VAL A 529 20.63 -9.03 12.24
CA VAL A 529 21.77 -9.85 12.71
C VAL A 529 22.05 -11.00 11.73
N GLY A 530 21.00 -11.58 11.16
CA GLY A 530 21.05 -12.57 10.09
C GLY A 530 20.17 -13.79 10.36
N THR A 531 19.90 -14.54 9.30
CA THR A 531 19.19 -15.83 9.34
C THR A 531 20.16 -16.92 8.87
N VAL A 532 20.16 -18.09 9.49
CA VAL A 532 20.87 -19.28 9.00
C VAL A 532 19.87 -20.16 8.26
N VAL A 533 20.26 -20.69 7.10
CA VAL A 533 19.51 -21.71 6.34
C VAL A 533 20.45 -22.87 6.06
N ASP A 534 20.21 -24.04 6.64
CA ASP A 534 21.04 -25.26 6.48
C ASP A 534 22.54 -25.05 6.68
N GLY A 535 22.91 -24.14 7.60
CA GLY A 535 24.28 -23.75 7.91
C GLY A 535 24.83 -22.57 7.08
N GLN A 536 24.17 -22.19 5.98
CA GLN A 536 24.48 -20.95 5.25
C GLN A 536 24.02 -19.74 6.06
N ILE A 537 24.95 -18.86 6.44
CA ILE A 537 24.63 -17.61 7.12
C ILE A 537 24.23 -16.54 6.10
N LEU A 538 23.01 -16.03 6.23
CA LEU A 538 22.49 -14.87 5.53
C LEU A 538 22.58 -13.66 6.46
N ASP A 539 23.71 -12.94 6.45
CA ASP A 539 23.94 -11.78 7.32
C ASP A 539 23.50 -10.44 6.71
N THR A 540 23.25 -10.42 5.39
CA THR A 540 22.95 -9.23 4.62
C THR A 540 21.46 -9.19 4.26
N LYS A 541 20.85 -7.99 4.24
CA LYS A 541 19.44 -7.83 3.86
C LYS A 541 19.25 -8.00 2.36
N GLY A 542 18.20 -8.73 1.96
CA GLY A 542 17.94 -9.12 0.58
C GLY A 542 18.76 -10.33 0.11
N GLN A 543 19.67 -10.86 0.92
CA GLN A 543 20.41 -12.09 0.62
C GLN A 543 19.47 -13.30 0.67
N GLN A 544 19.67 -14.25 -0.25
CA GLN A 544 18.78 -15.41 -0.43
C GLN A 544 19.50 -16.75 -0.24
N ALA A 545 18.75 -17.75 0.18
CA ALA A 545 19.09 -19.17 0.13
C ALA A 545 17.92 -19.95 -0.50
N ALA A 546 18.20 -21.10 -1.09
CA ALA A 546 17.17 -22.10 -1.40
C ALA A 546 16.59 -22.68 -0.10
N LEU A 547 15.40 -23.26 -0.19
CA LEU A 547 14.79 -24.09 0.84
C LEU A 547 14.34 -25.41 0.21
N HIS A 548 14.54 -26.49 0.96
CA HIS A 548 14.10 -27.83 0.60
C HIS A 548 13.25 -28.44 1.71
N HIS A 549 12.55 -29.53 1.42
CA HIS A 549 11.81 -30.23 2.46
C HIS A 549 12.75 -30.70 3.59
N GLY A 550 12.53 -30.18 4.80
CA GLY A 550 13.36 -30.43 5.99
C GLY A 550 14.39 -29.33 6.30
N SER A 551 14.53 -28.30 5.47
CA SER A 551 15.47 -27.19 5.68
C SER A 551 15.34 -26.53 7.05
N ARG A 552 16.50 -26.32 7.71
CA ARG A 552 16.62 -25.74 9.04
C ARG A 552 16.86 -24.24 8.95
N ILE A 553 15.94 -23.45 9.51
CA ILE A 553 15.98 -21.98 9.48
C ILE A 553 16.18 -21.46 10.91
N ALA A 554 17.32 -20.85 11.21
CA ALA A 554 17.62 -20.30 12.55
C ALA A 554 17.79 -18.78 12.54
N LEU A 555 17.22 -18.10 13.54
CA LEU A 555 17.42 -16.65 13.74
C LEU A 555 18.65 -16.42 14.62
N LEU A 556 19.52 -15.49 14.21
CA LEU A 556 20.69 -15.09 14.98
C LEU A 556 20.40 -13.86 15.85
N ARG A 557 20.96 -13.84 17.06
CA ARG A 557 21.11 -12.65 17.89
C ARG A 557 22.59 -12.44 18.23
N ASN A 558 22.95 -11.23 18.63
CA ASN A 558 24.27 -10.99 19.21
C ASN A 558 24.30 -11.53 20.65
N ALA A 559 25.45 -12.07 21.05
CA ALA A 559 25.80 -12.43 22.42
C ALA A 559 27.17 -11.84 22.76
N THR A 560 27.35 -11.42 24.00
CA THR A 560 28.64 -10.99 24.54
C THR A 560 29.09 -11.97 25.60
N ASP A 561 30.15 -12.72 25.34
CA ASP A 561 30.80 -13.55 26.36
C ASP A 561 32.28 -13.14 26.51
N ASN A 562 32.71 -12.97 27.76
CA ASN A 562 34.07 -12.56 28.13
C ASN A 562 34.65 -11.38 27.31
N GLY A 563 33.80 -10.43 26.91
CA GLY A 563 34.19 -9.27 26.10
C GLY A 563 34.36 -9.51 24.60
N ARG A 564 33.97 -10.68 24.08
CA ARG A 564 33.86 -10.96 22.64
C ARG A 564 32.39 -11.01 22.22
N GLU A 565 32.08 -10.37 21.10
CA GLU A 565 30.80 -10.53 20.43
C GLU A 565 30.78 -11.81 19.58
N SER A 566 29.68 -12.55 19.64
CA SER A 566 29.39 -13.70 18.79
C SER A 566 27.93 -13.65 18.33
N LYS A 567 27.62 -14.26 17.18
CA LYS A 567 26.24 -14.51 16.76
C LYS A 567 25.81 -15.89 17.25
N VAL A 568 24.63 -15.99 17.87
CA VAL A 568 24.08 -17.24 18.38
C VAL A 568 22.62 -17.43 17.96
N GLU A 569 22.24 -18.68 17.73
CA GLU A 569 20.88 -19.08 17.34
C GLU A 569 19.93 -19.10 18.55
N PHE A 570 18.87 -18.30 18.52
CA PHE A 570 17.91 -18.20 19.64
C PHE A 570 16.49 -18.70 19.33
N LEU A 571 16.17 -18.91 18.04
CA LEU A 571 14.90 -19.47 17.56
C LEU A 571 15.17 -20.26 16.27
N GLU A 572 14.62 -21.47 16.13
CA GLU A 572 14.83 -22.34 14.96
C GLU A 572 13.53 -22.99 14.48
N PHE A 573 13.41 -23.15 13.17
CA PHE A 573 12.30 -23.76 12.45
C PHE A 573 12.75 -24.85 11.49
N ILE A 574 11.89 -25.83 11.23
CA ILE A 574 11.98 -26.77 10.12
C ILE A 574 10.94 -26.40 9.06
N PHE A 575 11.36 -26.21 7.81
CA PHE A 575 10.46 -26.05 6.66
C PHE A 575 9.93 -27.41 6.20
N SER A 576 8.61 -27.54 6.05
CA SER A 576 7.98 -28.81 5.67
C SER A 576 6.86 -28.64 4.64
N LEU A 577 6.91 -29.51 3.62
CA LEU A 577 5.88 -29.70 2.60
C LEU A 577 4.92 -30.86 2.95
N GLU A 578 5.00 -31.43 4.16
CA GLU A 578 4.11 -32.50 4.62
C GLU A 578 2.63 -32.06 4.52
N GLY A 579 1.87 -32.71 3.62
CA GLY A 579 0.46 -32.38 3.34
C GLY A 579 0.24 -31.17 2.42
N SER A 580 1.29 -30.63 1.77
CA SER A 580 1.19 -29.56 0.79
C SER A 580 0.53 -30.00 -0.52
N VAL A 581 0.03 -29.03 -1.30
CA VAL A 581 -0.31 -29.20 -2.73
C VAL A 581 0.85 -28.86 -3.68
N LEU A 582 2.01 -28.46 -3.13
CA LEU A 582 3.26 -28.18 -3.85
C LEU A 582 4.28 -29.28 -3.58
N GLU A 583 5.16 -29.57 -4.54
CA GLU A 583 6.31 -30.47 -4.35
C GLU A 583 7.64 -29.73 -4.65
N ASP A 584 8.73 -30.19 -4.03
CA ASP A 584 10.08 -29.67 -4.24
C ASP A 584 10.62 -30.15 -5.59
N ALA A 585 10.77 -29.22 -6.52
CA ALA A 585 11.25 -29.52 -7.88
C ALA A 585 12.76 -29.83 -7.92
N ASP A 586 13.53 -29.25 -7.00
CA ASP A 586 14.99 -29.36 -6.98
C ASP A 586 15.44 -30.68 -6.33
N GLU A 587 14.76 -31.14 -5.27
CA GLU A 587 14.97 -32.49 -4.68
C GLU A 587 14.74 -33.59 -5.75
N ILE A 588 13.70 -33.45 -6.55
CA ILE A 588 13.36 -34.40 -7.63
C ILE A 588 14.38 -34.31 -8.78
N TYR A 589 14.92 -33.12 -9.08
CA TYR A 589 15.95 -32.94 -10.11
C TYR A 589 17.32 -33.49 -9.69
N GLU A 590 17.70 -33.37 -8.41
CA GLU A 590 18.92 -34.01 -7.85
C GLU A 590 18.83 -35.54 -7.87
N ALA A 591 17.62 -36.11 -7.72
CA ALA A 591 17.39 -37.55 -7.73
C ALA A 591 17.60 -38.23 -9.10
N VAL A 592 17.66 -37.48 -10.21
CA VAL A 592 17.82 -38.03 -11.58
C VAL A 592 19.28 -38.44 -11.84
N PRO A 593 19.60 -39.72 -12.12
CA PRO A 593 20.98 -40.18 -12.33
C PRO A 593 21.60 -39.66 -13.64
N GLY A 594 22.29 -38.52 -13.57
CA GLY A 594 23.04 -37.96 -14.71
C GLY A 594 23.49 -36.50 -14.57
N SER A 595 22.96 -35.75 -13.60
CA SER A 595 23.21 -34.31 -13.41
C SER A 595 24.65 -33.95 -13.01
N ARG A 596 25.42 -34.87 -12.41
CA ARG A 596 26.78 -34.59 -11.92
C ARG A 596 27.86 -34.77 -12.99
N ARG A 597 28.43 -33.66 -13.45
CA ARG A 597 29.82 -33.61 -13.97
C ARG A 597 30.67 -32.70 -13.10
N SER A 598 31.43 -33.30 -12.19
CA SER A 598 32.49 -32.63 -11.45
C SER A 598 33.62 -32.21 -12.39
N CYS A 599 34.17 -31.01 -12.18
CA CYS A 599 35.29 -30.49 -12.95
C CYS A 599 36.64 -31.06 -12.47
N ASP A 600 36.99 -32.24 -12.95
CA ASP A 600 38.36 -32.77 -12.92
C ASP A 600 38.72 -33.37 -14.29
N ALA A 601 39.95 -33.10 -14.74
CA ALA A 601 40.52 -33.63 -15.98
C ALA A 601 41.93 -34.16 -15.66
N PRO A 602 42.39 -35.26 -16.28
CA PRO A 602 43.02 -35.09 -17.60
C PRO A 602 42.91 -36.29 -18.57
N SER A 603 43.47 -36.08 -19.77
CA SER A 603 43.96 -37.10 -20.73
C SER A 603 42.98 -37.69 -21.77
N ALA A 604 43.40 -37.63 -23.04
CA ALA A 604 42.89 -38.38 -24.19
C ALA A 604 43.68 -39.74 -24.32
N PRO A 605 43.49 -40.64 -25.32
CA PRO A 605 42.89 -40.44 -26.65
C PRO A 605 42.04 -41.58 -27.28
N LEU A 606 41.37 -41.22 -28.40
CA LEU A 606 41.08 -42.01 -29.63
C LEU A 606 40.84 -43.53 -29.57
N LEU A 607 39.67 -44.01 -30.08
CA LEU A 607 39.56 -44.67 -31.40
C LEU A 607 38.15 -45.23 -31.73
N GLY A 608 37.65 -44.92 -32.95
CA GLY A 608 36.85 -45.80 -33.84
C GLY A 608 35.38 -46.12 -33.49
N GLY A 609 34.44 -46.03 -34.47
CA GLY A 609 33.11 -46.63 -34.24
C GLY A 609 31.90 -46.43 -35.16
N VAL A 610 31.97 -45.82 -36.35
CA VAL A 610 30.90 -45.86 -37.41
C VAL A 610 29.55 -45.17 -37.09
N CYS A 611 29.07 -44.32 -38.01
CA CYS A 611 27.73 -43.71 -37.98
C CYS A 611 26.67 -44.65 -38.61
N PRO A 612 25.37 -44.36 -38.43
CA PRO A 612 24.73 -43.58 -39.50
C PRO A 612 23.94 -42.36 -39.01
N SER A 613 24.01 -41.27 -39.76
CA SER A 613 22.98 -40.23 -39.85
C SER A 613 21.75 -40.81 -40.60
N THR A 614 20.52 -40.32 -40.49
CA THR A 614 19.90 -39.05 -40.04
C THR A 614 18.68 -39.36 -39.13
N GLU A 615 18.04 -38.47 -38.37
CA GLU A 615 17.61 -37.08 -38.63
C GLU A 615 17.76 -36.15 -37.40
N THR A 616 17.48 -34.85 -37.58
CA THR A 616 17.77 -33.77 -36.61
C THR A 616 16.73 -33.61 -35.51
N GLU A 617 17.19 -33.64 -34.25
CA GLU A 617 16.43 -33.10 -33.12
C GLU A 617 16.27 -31.57 -33.26
N ARG A 618 15.05 -31.08 -33.52
CA ARG A 618 14.72 -29.66 -33.34
C ARG A 618 14.51 -29.38 -31.85
N CYS A 619 15.50 -28.77 -31.20
CA CYS A 619 15.33 -28.26 -29.84
C CYS A 619 14.29 -27.12 -29.84
N GLY A 620 13.30 -27.19 -28.95
CA GLY A 620 12.10 -26.36 -28.97
C GLY A 620 12.26 -24.95 -28.39
N ASP A 621 13.11 -24.10 -28.97
CA ASP A 621 12.97 -22.65 -28.78
C ASP A 621 11.66 -22.20 -29.49
N ALA A 622 10.66 -21.77 -28.72
CA ALA A 622 9.32 -21.47 -29.24
C ALA A 622 9.31 -20.20 -30.11
N VAL A 623 8.92 -20.35 -31.38
CA VAL A 623 8.95 -19.26 -32.37
C VAL A 623 7.85 -18.22 -32.09
N GLN A 624 8.20 -17.16 -31.36
CA GLN A 624 7.52 -15.88 -31.53
C GLN A 624 7.87 -15.32 -32.91
N GLY A 625 6.85 -14.97 -33.69
CA GLY A 625 6.96 -14.76 -35.13
C GLY A 625 8.03 -13.74 -35.55
N GLY A 626 9.08 -14.23 -36.21
CA GLY A 626 10.09 -13.42 -36.89
C GLY A 626 11.49 -13.37 -36.27
N MET A 627 11.70 -13.97 -35.10
CA MET A 627 13.03 -14.05 -34.47
C MET A 627 13.81 -15.30 -34.90
N SER A 628 15.13 -15.18 -35.08
CA SER A 628 16.04 -16.32 -35.19
C SER A 628 17.35 -16.09 -34.42
N PHE A 629 17.79 -17.15 -33.74
CA PHE A 629 19.07 -17.23 -33.03
C PHE A 629 19.95 -18.27 -33.74
N ALA A 630 20.78 -17.80 -34.68
CA ALA A 630 21.72 -18.58 -35.48
C ALA A 630 21.12 -19.61 -36.50
N GLY A 631 19.86 -19.48 -36.92
CA GLY A 631 19.19 -20.37 -37.89
C GLY A 631 18.47 -19.67 -39.06
N THR A 632 18.08 -20.43 -40.09
CA THR A 632 17.62 -19.93 -41.40
C THR A 632 16.11 -19.69 -41.58
N ASP A 633 15.30 -19.80 -40.52
CA ASP A 633 13.82 -19.84 -40.65
C ASP A 633 13.14 -18.45 -40.82
N VAL A 634 13.91 -17.36 -40.99
CA VAL A 634 13.45 -15.97 -41.19
C VAL A 634 14.23 -15.27 -42.30
N GLU A 635 13.60 -14.35 -43.03
CA GLU A 635 14.28 -13.43 -43.95
C GLU A 635 14.70 -12.16 -43.18
N PRO A 636 16.00 -11.92 -42.95
CA PRO A 636 16.43 -10.92 -41.98
C PRO A 636 16.33 -9.50 -42.55
N VAL A 637 15.52 -8.67 -41.91
CA VAL A 637 15.38 -7.23 -42.21
C VAL A 637 16.42 -6.42 -41.43
N PHE A 638 16.76 -6.84 -40.21
CA PHE A 638 17.86 -6.28 -39.43
C PHE A 638 18.53 -7.34 -38.54
N VAL A 639 19.71 -7.00 -38.01
CA VAL A 639 20.40 -7.77 -36.96
C VAL A 639 20.78 -6.84 -35.81
N LEU A 640 20.71 -7.38 -34.59
CA LEU A 640 21.30 -6.77 -33.40
C LEU A 640 22.55 -7.58 -33.02
N GLU A 641 23.70 -6.91 -32.93
CA GLU A 641 24.95 -7.49 -32.44
C GLU A 641 25.20 -7.06 -30.98
N LEU A 642 25.31 -8.01 -30.07
CA LEU A 642 25.39 -7.75 -28.63
C LEU A 642 26.84 -7.76 -28.14
N GLY A 643 27.15 -6.85 -27.22
CA GLY A 643 28.46 -6.73 -26.57
C GLY A 643 28.37 -6.18 -25.14
N GLY A 644 29.51 -6.05 -24.47
CA GLY A 644 29.62 -5.46 -23.13
C GLY A 644 30.04 -6.44 -22.02
N THR A 645 30.20 -5.92 -20.80
CA THR A 645 30.67 -6.67 -19.61
C THR A 645 29.58 -7.56 -18.97
N ALA A 646 28.33 -7.43 -19.41
CA ALA A 646 27.21 -8.26 -18.98
C ALA A 646 27.18 -9.67 -19.62
N LEU A 647 28.00 -9.92 -20.66
CA LEU A 647 28.01 -11.18 -21.41
C LEU A 647 28.96 -12.23 -20.81
N ARG A 648 28.62 -13.52 -20.96
CA ARG A 648 29.50 -14.63 -20.54
C ARG A 648 30.73 -14.72 -21.43
N ALA A 649 31.90 -14.81 -20.81
CA ALA A 649 33.13 -15.20 -21.49
C ALA A 649 33.05 -16.64 -22.03
N GLY A 650 33.71 -16.91 -23.16
CA GLY A 650 33.77 -18.25 -23.77
C GLY A 650 32.59 -18.64 -24.67
N VAL A 651 31.55 -17.80 -24.78
CA VAL A 651 30.45 -18.00 -25.75
C VAL A 651 30.90 -17.56 -27.15
N PRO A 652 30.67 -18.36 -28.22
CA PRO A 652 30.98 -17.99 -29.60
C PRO A 652 30.26 -16.71 -30.08
N ARG A 653 30.90 -15.91 -30.93
CA ARG A 653 30.41 -14.56 -31.32
C ARG A 653 29.11 -14.60 -32.12
N GLU A 654 28.92 -15.64 -32.91
CA GLU A 654 27.70 -15.94 -33.66
C GLU A 654 26.45 -16.05 -32.78
N ASN A 655 26.61 -16.41 -31.49
CA ASN A 655 25.50 -16.50 -30.54
C ASN A 655 25.13 -15.15 -29.91
N PHE A 656 25.93 -14.10 -30.11
CA PHE A 656 25.61 -12.73 -29.68
C PHE A 656 24.86 -11.94 -30.77
N ARG A 657 24.13 -12.63 -31.65
CA ARG A 657 23.35 -12.01 -32.74
C ARG A 657 21.89 -12.39 -32.66
N VAL A 658 21.02 -11.40 -32.85
CA VAL A 658 19.56 -11.60 -33.02
C VAL A 658 19.19 -11.20 -34.43
N LEU A 659 18.82 -12.17 -35.27
CA LEU A 659 18.31 -11.95 -36.62
C LEU A 659 16.79 -11.78 -36.54
N HIS A 660 16.24 -10.76 -37.21
CA HIS A 660 14.81 -10.49 -37.15
C HIS A 660 14.22 -10.05 -38.50
N GLY A 661 13.03 -10.57 -38.83
CA GLY A 661 12.27 -10.24 -40.02
C GLY A 661 11.07 -11.18 -40.23
N PRO A 662 10.39 -11.16 -41.38
CA PRO A 662 9.29 -12.10 -41.66
C PRO A 662 9.75 -13.57 -41.63
N SER A 663 8.90 -14.48 -41.15
CA SER A 663 9.21 -15.92 -41.18
C SER A 663 9.08 -16.47 -42.60
N ALA A 664 9.91 -17.46 -42.94
CA ALA A 664 9.86 -18.12 -44.25
C ALA A 664 8.46 -18.73 -44.55
N SER A 665 7.75 -19.17 -43.51
CA SER A 665 6.37 -19.66 -43.58
C SER A 665 5.35 -18.57 -43.96
N ALA A 666 5.51 -17.33 -43.48
CA ALA A 666 4.63 -16.22 -43.81
C ALA A 666 4.83 -15.78 -45.26
N ILE A 667 6.09 -15.64 -45.69
CA ILE A 667 6.48 -15.32 -47.07
C ILE A 667 5.91 -16.37 -48.04
N ALA A 668 6.10 -17.66 -47.75
CA ALA A 668 5.56 -18.76 -48.57
C ALA A 668 4.02 -18.78 -48.64
N SER A 669 3.32 -18.19 -47.66
CA SER A 669 1.85 -18.12 -47.64
C SER A 669 1.25 -16.94 -48.42
N ALA A 670 2.06 -15.91 -48.72
CA ALA A 670 1.61 -14.66 -49.36
C ALA A 670 2.53 -14.18 -50.51
N PRO A 671 2.83 -15.03 -51.53
CA PRO A 671 3.86 -14.76 -52.55
C PRO A 671 3.52 -13.63 -53.56
N SER A 672 2.56 -12.77 -53.26
CA SER A 672 2.14 -11.62 -54.10
C SER A 672 1.81 -10.36 -53.29
N CYS A 673 2.20 -10.30 -52.02
CA CYS A 673 2.13 -9.12 -51.18
C CYS A 673 3.40 -9.07 -50.31
N GLU A 674 3.94 -7.88 -50.07
CA GLU A 674 5.01 -7.72 -49.09
C GLU A 674 4.47 -8.11 -47.70
N VAL A 675 5.19 -8.99 -47.01
CA VAL A 675 4.85 -9.40 -45.64
C VAL A 675 5.50 -8.39 -44.69
N PRO A 676 4.72 -7.58 -43.95
CA PRO A 676 5.28 -6.53 -43.10
C PRO A 676 6.12 -7.13 -41.96
N CYS A 677 7.20 -6.44 -41.60
CA CYS A 677 8.10 -6.91 -40.56
C CYS A 677 7.43 -6.80 -39.17
N PRO A 678 7.30 -7.90 -38.40
CA PRO A 678 6.69 -7.83 -37.06
C PRO A 678 7.59 -7.05 -36.08
N PRO A 679 7.05 -6.42 -35.02
CA PRO A 679 7.86 -5.70 -34.05
C PRO A 679 8.64 -6.68 -33.14
N LEU A 680 9.97 -6.50 -33.05
CA LEU A 680 10.82 -7.25 -32.14
C LEU A 680 10.61 -6.73 -30.71
N THR A 681 10.26 -7.59 -29.75
CA THR A 681 10.24 -7.24 -28.32
C THR A 681 11.23 -8.12 -27.56
N LEU A 682 12.13 -7.52 -26.79
CA LEU A 682 13.23 -8.21 -26.09
C LEU A 682 13.12 -8.02 -24.57
N GLY A 683 13.27 -9.10 -23.81
CA GLY A 683 13.28 -9.07 -22.35
C GLY A 683 13.40 -10.46 -21.74
N SER A 684 13.69 -10.53 -20.44
CA SER A 684 14.09 -11.77 -19.75
C SER A 684 13.04 -12.88 -19.81
N ARG A 685 11.75 -12.52 -19.85
CA ARG A 685 10.62 -13.44 -19.91
C ARG A 685 10.31 -13.93 -21.32
N LEU A 686 10.64 -13.16 -22.35
CA LEU A 686 10.33 -13.49 -23.75
C LEU A 686 11.35 -14.44 -24.37
N GLN A 687 12.64 -14.32 -24.02
CA GLN A 687 13.71 -15.18 -24.55
C GLN A 687 14.60 -15.80 -23.44
N PRO A 688 14.03 -16.45 -22.40
CA PRO A 688 14.78 -16.87 -21.22
C PRO A 688 15.93 -17.85 -21.53
N GLY A 689 15.78 -18.69 -22.57
CA GLY A 689 16.83 -19.57 -23.09
C GLY A 689 18.00 -18.78 -23.66
N PHE A 690 17.75 -17.84 -24.58
CA PHE A 690 18.76 -16.94 -25.14
C PHE A 690 19.52 -16.17 -24.05
N TRP A 691 18.80 -15.47 -23.16
CA TRP A 691 19.44 -14.69 -22.09
C TRP A 691 20.23 -15.56 -21.12
N LYS A 692 19.78 -16.79 -20.81
CA LYS A 692 20.56 -17.77 -20.01
C LYS A 692 21.84 -18.20 -20.73
N ARG A 693 21.82 -18.35 -22.07
CA ARG A 693 23.01 -18.69 -22.89
C ARG A 693 24.04 -17.56 -22.88
N ILE A 694 23.63 -16.28 -22.99
CA ILE A 694 24.56 -15.16 -23.27
C ILE A 694 24.90 -14.24 -22.09
N LEU A 695 24.01 -14.01 -21.11
CA LEU A 695 24.26 -13.09 -19.99
C LEU A 695 24.87 -13.82 -18.78
N THR A 696 25.73 -13.13 -18.03
CA THR A 696 26.12 -13.57 -16.67
C THR A 696 24.89 -13.66 -15.77
N ASP A 697 24.94 -14.48 -14.72
CA ASP A 697 23.77 -14.70 -13.86
C ASP A 697 23.33 -13.42 -13.13
N ASP A 698 24.29 -12.59 -12.70
CA ASP A 698 24.04 -11.25 -12.15
C ASP A 698 23.29 -10.35 -13.16
N ALA A 699 23.76 -10.31 -14.41
CA ALA A 699 23.18 -9.46 -15.46
C ALA A 699 21.80 -9.97 -15.92
N LYS A 700 21.60 -11.28 -15.94
CA LYS A 700 20.33 -11.92 -16.31
C LYS A 700 19.20 -11.52 -15.35
N GLY A 701 19.48 -11.45 -14.04
CA GLY A 701 18.52 -11.05 -13.02
C GLY A 701 18.11 -9.56 -13.09
N LEU A 702 18.86 -8.74 -13.83
CA LEU A 702 18.65 -7.30 -13.97
C LEU A 702 17.90 -6.90 -15.25
N LEU A 703 17.62 -7.84 -16.15
CA LEU A 703 16.88 -7.59 -17.38
C LEU A 703 15.37 -7.69 -17.12
N ALA A 704 14.62 -6.60 -17.30
CA ALA A 704 13.15 -6.57 -17.19
C ALA A 704 12.45 -7.60 -18.11
N GLU A 705 11.24 -8.04 -17.72
CA GLU A 705 10.45 -9.06 -18.45
C GLU A 705 10.25 -8.72 -19.92
N GLN A 706 9.94 -7.45 -20.18
CA GLN A 706 10.04 -6.78 -21.47
C GLN A 706 10.92 -5.55 -21.23
N HIS A 707 12.07 -5.47 -21.89
CA HIS A 707 13.04 -4.40 -21.68
C HIS A 707 12.92 -3.33 -22.76
N LEU A 708 12.88 -3.73 -24.02
CA LEU A 708 12.78 -2.84 -25.17
C LEU A 708 12.02 -3.47 -26.32
N ARG A 709 11.61 -2.64 -27.26
CA ARG A 709 10.89 -3.04 -28.47
C ARG A 709 11.35 -2.23 -29.67
N ILE A 710 11.57 -2.88 -30.81
CA ILE A 710 11.85 -2.23 -32.09
C ILE A 710 10.63 -2.42 -32.97
N GLU A 711 10.05 -1.31 -33.40
CA GLU A 711 8.90 -1.23 -34.29
C GLU A 711 9.39 -0.85 -35.69
N VAL A 712 8.72 -1.35 -36.73
CA VAL A 712 9.06 -1.07 -38.13
C VAL A 712 7.90 -0.32 -38.78
N GLU A 713 8.19 0.83 -39.39
CA GLU A 713 7.24 1.62 -40.16
C GLU A 713 7.66 1.63 -41.64
N GLU A 714 6.70 1.42 -42.55
CA GLU A 714 6.91 1.38 -44.00
C GLU A 714 6.39 2.69 -44.62
N SER A 715 7.24 3.39 -45.39
CA SER A 715 6.89 4.69 -45.97
C SER A 715 5.91 4.52 -47.14
N LEU A 716 4.77 5.22 -47.08
CA LEU A 716 3.83 5.32 -48.20
C LEU A 716 4.32 6.26 -49.32
N GLU A 717 5.39 7.01 -49.06
CA GLU A 717 6.00 7.94 -50.02
C GLU A 717 7.46 7.52 -50.30
N GLY A 718 7.73 7.11 -51.55
CA GLY A 718 9.07 6.72 -52.02
C GLY A 718 9.34 5.21 -51.99
N PRO A 719 10.43 4.74 -52.64
CA PRO A 719 10.73 3.32 -52.78
C PRO A 719 11.26 2.69 -51.48
N GLU A 720 10.51 1.70 -50.95
CA GLU A 720 10.92 0.66 -49.99
C GLU A 720 11.70 1.08 -48.72
N GLN A 721 11.77 2.37 -48.37
CA GLN A 721 12.54 2.80 -47.20
C GLN A 721 11.79 2.56 -45.89
N LYS A 722 12.14 1.46 -45.22
CA LYS A 722 11.70 1.09 -43.87
C LYS A 722 12.35 2.00 -42.84
N ARG A 723 11.63 2.28 -41.75
CA ARG A 723 12.11 3.06 -40.59
C ARG A 723 11.97 2.24 -39.33
N PHE A 724 12.97 2.31 -38.47
CA PHE A 724 13.05 1.51 -37.26
C PHE A 724 12.94 2.42 -36.04
N TYR A 725 12.03 2.11 -35.12
CA TYR A 725 11.76 2.91 -33.92
C TYR A 725 11.92 2.05 -32.68
N LEU A 726 12.91 2.40 -31.85
CA LEU A 726 13.17 1.76 -30.56
C LEU A 726 12.32 2.42 -29.47
N ARG A 727 11.64 1.62 -28.65
CA ARG A 727 10.93 2.04 -27.45
C ARG A 727 11.49 1.31 -26.23
N ASN A 728 11.79 2.05 -25.17
CA ASN A 728 12.08 1.45 -23.86
C ASN A 728 10.76 1.00 -23.22
N LEU A 729 10.71 -0.23 -22.70
CA LEU A 729 9.55 -0.80 -22.01
C LEU A 729 9.81 -1.03 -20.51
N SER A 730 10.98 -0.60 -20.00
CA SER A 730 11.42 -0.84 -18.62
C SER A 730 11.65 0.44 -17.80
N GLU A 731 11.71 0.27 -16.47
CA GLU A 731 12.16 1.30 -15.52
C GLU A 731 13.66 1.66 -15.67
N LEU A 732 14.44 0.93 -16.48
CA LEU A 732 15.90 1.10 -16.59
C LEU A 732 16.30 2.11 -17.67
N SER A 733 17.39 2.85 -17.40
CA SER A 733 17.88 3.91 -18.29
C SER A 733 18.56 3.36 -19.55
N LEU A 734 17.78 3.23 -20.62
CA LEU A 734 18.25 2.99 -21.98
C LEU A 734 18.83 4.26 -22.60
N LYS A 735 19.89 4.12 -23.40
CA LYS A 735 20.45 5.17 -24.26
C LYS A 735 20.56 4.70 -25.71
N VAL A 736 20.52 5.63 -26.66
CA VAL A 736 20.92 5.42 -28.06
C VAL A 736 22.03 6.40 -28.41
N GLU A 737 23.14 5.87 -28.92
CA GLU A 737 24.34 6.59 -29.34
C GLU A 737 24.57 6.33 -30.84
N GLY A 738 24.95 7.38 -31.59
CA GLY A 738 25.11 7.33 -33.04
C GLY A 738 26.31 6.47 -33.49
N ALA A 739 26.32 6.10 -34.77
CA ALA A 739 27.44 5.37 -35.38
C ALA A 739 28.79 6.14 -35.21
N PRO A 740 29.96 5.46 -35.15
CA PRO A 740 31.19 6.06 -34.62
C PRO A 740 31.85 7.20 -35.42
N GLU A 741 31.32 7.59 -36.57
CA GLU A 741 31.92 8.60 -37.47
C GLU A 741 31.46 10.04 -37.17
N GLY A 742 31.62 10.46 -35.91
CA GLY A 742 31.60 11.88 -35.53
C GLY A 742 30.64 12.24 -34.40
N HIS A 743 31.21 12.77 -33.31
CA HIS A 743 30.55 13.32 -32.13
C HIS A 743 29.67 12.36 -31.29
N ASP A 744 30.21 12.02 -30.11
CA ASP A 744 29.45 11.54 -28.96
C ASP A 744 28.23 12.45 -28.70
N SER A 745 27.06 11.93 -29.05
CA SER A 745 25.78 12.63 -29.00
C SER A 745 24.69 11.62 -28.68
N THR A 746 24.49 11.37 -27.37
CA THR A 746 23.33 10.60 -26.88
C THR A 746 22.05 11.26 -27.42
N ARG A 747 21.30 10.56 -28.28
CA ARG A 747 20.08 11.12 -28.88
C ARG A 747 18.91 11.01 -27.92
N LEU A 748 18.07 12.03 -27.90
CA LEU A 748 16.80 12.04 -27.16
C LEU A 748 15.71 11.34 -27.98
N PRO A 749 14.68 10.76 -27.33
CA PRO A 749 13.52 10.23 -28.03
C PRO A 749 12.63 11.35 -28.60
N ASP A 750 11.72 10.97 -29.50
CA ASP A 750 10.62 11.80 -30.00
C ASP A 750 9.53 12.06 -28.95
N GLU A 751 8.49 12.81 -29.33
CA GLU A 751 7.37 13.17 -28.44
C GLU A 751 6.53 11.95 -27.99
N ASP A 752 6.59 10.83 -28.72
CA ASP A 752 5.96 9.54 -28.38
C ASP A 752 6.85 8.66 -27.48
N GLY A 753 8.08 9.07 -27.20
CA GLY A 753 9.05 8.33 -26.39
C GLY A 753 9.80 7.23 -27.15
N ARG A 754 10.00 7.40 -28.46
CA ARG A 754 10.71 6.47 -29.36
C ARG A 754 12.01 7.07 -29.88
N TRP A 755 13.03 6.25 -30.10
CA TRP A 755 14.26 6.64 -30.78
C TRP A 755 14.26 6.08 -32.21
N GLN A 756 14.42 6.93 -33.22
CA GLN A 756 14.66 6.46 -34.59
C GLN A 756 16.06 5.84 -34.69
N LEU A 757 16.12 4.59 -35.15
CA LEU A 757 17.37 3.86 -35.40
C LEU A 757 17.83 4.01 -36.86
N HIS A 758 19.14 3.98 -37.05
CA HIS A 758 19.88 3.97 -38.30
C HIS A 758 20.99 2.90 -38.23
N ASP A 759 21.50 2.44 -39.37
CA ASP A 759 22.59 1.46 -39.41
C ASP A 759 23.83 1.93 -38.62
N GLY A 760 24.34 1.08 -37.73
CA GLY A 760 25.51 1.34 -36.89
C GLY A 760 25.21 2.00 -35.54
N ASP A 761 23.95 2.38 -35.26
CA ASP A 761 23.54 2.87 -33.93
C ASP A 761 23.83 1.85 -32.82
N SER A 762 24.17 2.35 -31.64
CA SER A 762 24.41 1.53 -30.45
C SER A 762 23.40 1.84 -29.34
N VAL A 763 22.63 0.83 -28.95
CA VAL A 763 21.71 0.88 -27.82
C VAL A 763 22.44 0.42 -26.56
N LEU A 764 22.59 1.29 -25.56
CA LEU A 764 23.30 0.99 -24.31
C LEU A 764 22.32 0.73 -23.16
N LEU A 765 22.50 -0.41 -22.50
CA LEU A 765 21.76 -0.87 -21.32
C LEU A 765 22.73 -0.94 -20.14
N ASN A 766 22.54 -0.07 -19.14
CA ASN A 766 23.30 -0.09 -17.90
C ASN A 766 22.54 -0.90 -16.85
N LEU A 767 22.90 -2.17 -16.68
CA LEU A 767 22.19 -3.10 -15.79
C LEU A 767 22.59 -2.90 -14.32
N CYS A 768 23.89 -2.76 -14.04
CA CYS A 768 24.39 -2.34 -12.73
C CYS A 768 25.78 -1.69 -12.81
N LYS A 769 26.37 -1.36 -11.65
CA LYS A 769 27.65 -0.63 -11.53
C LYS A 769 28.87 -1.52 -11.86
N GLY A 770 29.05 -1.78 -13.16
CA GLY A 770 30.14 -2.60 -13.71
C GLY A 770 29.69 -3.52 -14.85
N SER A 771 28.39 -3.84 -14.90
CA SER A 771 27.78 -4.67 -15.93
C SER A 771 26.93 -3.82 -16.87
N SER A 772 27.48 -3.55 -18.07
CA SER A 772 26.76 -2.94 -19.18
C SER A 772 26.62 -3.93 -20.33
N MET A 773 25.52 -3.81 -21.07
CA MET A 773 25.30 -4.44 -22.36
C MET A 773 25.11 -3.34 -23.39
N TRP A 774 25.68 -3.51 -24.58
CA TRP A 774 25.37 -2.70 -25.75
C TRP A 774 24.85 -3.59 -26.88
N MET A 775 24.05 -3.01 -27.75
CA MET A 775 23.43 -3.69 -28.89
C MET A 775 23.59 -2.80 -30.12
N CYS A 776 24.46 -3.19 -31.06
CA CYS A 776 24.63 -2.48 -32.33
C CYS A 776 23.53 -2.91 -33.29
N PHE A 777 22.76 -1.94 -33.79
CA PHE A 777 21.72 -2.16 -34.81
C PHE A 777 22.34 -2.12 -36.20
N ARG A 778 22.01 -3.11 -37.04
CA ARG A 778 22.40 -3.14 -38.46
C ARG A 778 21.24 -3.49 -39.36
N GLU A 779 21.04 -2.72 -40.41
CA GLU A 779 19.98 -2.87 -41.39
C GLU A 779 20.44 -3.74 -42.56
N PHE A 780 19.65 -4.74 -42.96
CA PHE A 780 19.90 -5.47 -44.20
C PHE A 780 19.32 -4.67 -45.37
N ALA A 781 20.12 -3.74 -45.89
CA ALA A 781 19.78 -3.01 -47.11
C ALA A 781 19.41 -3.99 -48.25
N ALA A 782 18.26 -3.74 -48.90
CA ALA A 782 17.79 -4.52 -50.02
C ALA A 782 18.88 -4.61 -51.11
N LYS A 783 19.35 -5.81 -51.41
CA LYS A 783 20.42 -6.01 -52.38
C LYS A 783 19.94 -5.61 -53.77
N ALA A 784 20.53 -4.55 -54.31
CA ALA A 784 20.48 -4.28 -55.74
C ALA A 784 20.91 -5.54 -56.53
N GLN A 785 20.27 -5.73 -57.68
CA GLN A 785 20.36 -6.96 -58.47
C GLN A 785 21.81 -7.30 -58.92
N PRO A 786 22.10 -8.59 -59.19
CA PRO A 786 23.41 -9.04 -59.64
C PRO A 786 23.84 -8.42 -60.98
N ILE A 787 25.15 -8.43 -61.20
CA ILE A 787 25.83 -8.23 -62.49
C ILE A 787 26.40 -9.59 -62.92
#